data_AF-A0A254RW01-F1
#
_entry.id   AF-A0A254RW01-F1
#
_cell.length_a   1.000
_cell.length_b   1.000
_cell.length_c   1.000
_cell.angle_alpha   90.00
_cell.angle_beta   90.00
_cell.angle_gamma   90.00
#
_symmetry.space_group_name_H-M   'P 1'
#
loop_
_entity.id
_entity.type
_entity.pdbx_description
1 polymer ?
#
loop_
_entity_poly.entity_id
_entity_poly.type
_entity_poly.pdbx_seq_one_letter_code
_entity_poly.pdbx_strand_id
1 'polypeptide(L)'
;MKNTKSIGGRSMTVWKVGCRWSKNGNENSKIISVFRRNGLIFVGEQKDEFKKIRKGDLIAIADGYKVVSVAKATCNAVFLKDLNPIIRIRGNEWNIIDKDWALENAIGVTAKIFDLQEPNESLNETSDNQQILYKKRGSCCRAIQIADKVENLYEMCATSSEKFDIDCKRCSLKDLLDSKTHYVIPVYQREYSWGEPQITKFVRDLLLGFCGVSGFDEDENGKKKLLPKVNPAPMFIGTMQLSCRKYITKKEHEQDVIDGQQRFSTLLCLLKYLSFLCDASDIRFTDILESRVNKGKEDEFLSEAMSFDSLEILNNDCSSNKYLENIKLIKETFEELDFPFECYADLLKYIKDNIWFVVITTKAGISKTLEIFNTINTAGLDLNGGDLFKVRLYEYLKDKRGENQFDGIDSLYNQIKESNLEWRINHNFDLVNVDMVRDVYKTYLITKFDLPKSMYEWGTDRFYDTLFDVCLDVAPHQELNTNKAHGVVLCLEDLQKVKDAIIRWNKRNVDSQEKMIADLLVCKSRYGRYWQYPILYLLFMNENNVENVYETWQLLARIFFAYSIYYAKIVNEGKNFMYGIYKMLCNKDAANLVKNLEERKIGLQWMVNNVLTGSITDNQKKKDLICIVSAFLKEPSISDELGIEQLRNRLSWGFDVEHIHATGDGAVEVDWILQNSIGNLMLLEYDINRSIKDKPFEEKVKRYRKSKYAVAQQMAEMKCWEKQQIQGRKESEKKAILNFYNQT
;
A
#
# COMPACT_ATOMS: atom_id res chain seq x y z
N MET A 1 55.20 -6.28 15.86
CA MET A 1 53.85 -5.68 15.77
C MET A 1 53.28 -6.04 14.41
N LYS A 2 52.20 -6.84 14.39
CA LYS A 2 51.80 -7.62 13.21
C LYS A 2 51.08 -6.76 12.17
N ASN A 3 51.72 -6.64 11.00
CA ASN A 3 51.10 -6.42 9.71
C ASN A 3 49.96 -7.42 9.47
N THR A 4 48.74 -6.92 9.30
CA THR A 4 47.69 -7.63 8.56
C THR A 4 47.40 -6.83 7.28
N LYS A 5 48.22 -7.09 6.25
CA LYS A 5 47.85 -6.82 4.86
C LYS A 5 46.64 -7.69 4.53
N SER A 6 45.49 -7.09 4.31
CA SER A 6 44.36 -7.75 3.66
C SER A 6 44.73 -8.10 2.23
N ILE A 7 44.64 -9.38 1.91
CA ILE A 7 44.88 -9.95 0.60
C ILE A 7 43.68 -9.62 -0.32
N GLY A 8 43.96 -8.98 -1.46
CA GLY A 8 43.15 -9.17 -2.68
C GLY A 8 41.98 -8.21 -3.00
N GLY A 9 41.82 -7.09 -2.31
CA GLY A 9 40.88 -6.04 -2.74
C GLY A 9 41.53 -5.11 -3.77
N ARG A 10 40.99 -5.02 -4.98
CA ARG A 10 41.45 -4.05 -5.99
C ARG A 10 41.34 -2.64 -5.40
N SER A 11 42.46 -1.93 -5.25
CA SER A 11 42.50 -0.52 -4.81
C SER A 11 41.48 0.29 -5.62
N MET A 12 40.52 0.92 -4.94
CA MET A 12 39.49 1.75 -5.58
C MET A 12 40.19 2.82 -6.43
N THR A 13 39.85 2.91 -7.71
CA THR A 13 40.52 3.86 -8.61
C THR A 13 39.74 5.16 -8.62
N VAL A 14 40.44 6.28 -8.47
CA VAL A 14 39.84 7.63 -8.54
C VAL A 14 40.00 8.20 -9.94
N TRP A 15 38.89 8.63 -10.51
CA TRP A 15 38.78 9.23 -11.84
C TRP A 15 38.36 10.69 -11.74
N LYS A 16 38.87 11.55 -12.62
CA LYS A 16 38.34 12.90 -12.82
C LYS A 16 37.48 12.91 -14.07
N VAL A 17 36.25 13.39 -13.95
CA VAL A 17 35.31 13.57 -15.07
C VAL A 17 34.91 15.03 -15.16
N GLY A 18 34.98 15.61 -16.36
CA GLY A 18 34.53 16.99 -16.60
C GLY A 18 33.03 17.08 -16.81
N CYS A 19 32.37 18.09 -16.25
CA CYS A 19 30.93 18.32 -16.44
C CYS A 19 30.59 19.39 -17.49
N ARG A 20 31.55 19.82 -18.32
CA ARG A 20 31.33 20.76 -19.42
C ARG A 20 31.22 20.00 -20.75
N TRP A 21 30.02 20.02 -21.33
CA TRP A 21 29.63 19.24 -22.50
C TRP A 21 29.77 20.02 -23.81
N SER A 22 30.98 20.46 -24.12
CA SER A 22 31.33 21.06 -25.41
C SER A 22 32.78 20.76 -25.75
N LYS A 23 33.11 20.70 -27.05
CA LYS A 23 34.49 20.45 -27.52
C LYS A 23 35.53 21.37 -26.89
N ASN A 24 35.16 22.64 -26.66
CA ASN A 24 36.06 23.65 -26.10
C ASN A 24 35.95 23.81 -24.58
N GLY A 25 35.06 23.07 -23.90
CA GLY A 25 34.85 23.18 -22.46
C GLY A 25 34.31 24.55 -22.00
N ASN A 26 33.36 25.11 -22.77
CA ASN A 26 32.72 26.39 -22.49
C ASN A 26 31.96 26.36 -21.15
N GLU A 27 31.99 27.46 -20.41
CA GLU A 27 31.28 27.60 -19.13
C GLU A 27 29.76 27.45 -19.27
N ASN A 28 29.19 27.86 -20.40
CA ASN A 28 27.76 27.72 -20.67
C ASN A 28 27.34 26.28 -21.03
N SER A 29 28.29 25.35 -21.14
CA SER A 29 28.03 23.94 -21.48
C SER A 29 27.94 23.02 -20.24
N LYS A 30 27.67 23.56 -19.06
CA LYS A 30 27.64 22.75 -17.82
C LYS A 30 26.44 21.80 -17.81
N ILE A 31 26.71 20.51 -17.64
CA ILE A 31 25.69 19.44 -17.57
C ILE A 31 25.71 18.69 -16.23
N ILE A 32 26.34 19.28 -15.20
CA ILE A 32 26.36 18.66 -13.86
C ILE A 32 24.95 18.41 -13.34
N SER A 33 23.99 19.28 -13.67
CA SER A 33 22.57 19.12 -13.40
C SER A 33 22.02 17.83 -14.02
N VAL A 34 22.37 17.56 -15.27
CA VAL A 34 21.98 16.34 -15.99
C VAL A 34 22.62 15.10 -15.34
N PHE A 35 23.88 15.18 -14.91
CA PHE A 35 24.53 14.04 -14.23
C PHE A 35 23.83 13.68 -12.92
N ARG A 36 23.54 14.69 -12.10
CA ARG A 36 22.87 14.54 -10.81
C ARG A 36 21.45 14.01 -10.98
N ARG A 37 20.66 14.66 -11.84
CA ARG A 37 19.23 14.33 -12.06
C ARG A 37 19.04 12.87 -12.44
N ASN A 38 19.97 12.33 -13.21
CA ASN A 38 19.91 10.98 -13.73
C ASN A 38 20.72 9.98 -12.90
N GLY A 39 21.42 10.43 -11.84
CA GLY A 39 22.39 9.59 -11.12
C GLY A 39 23.41 8.97 -12.06
N LEU A 40 23.76 9.67 -13.14
CA LEU A 40 24.43 9.13 -14.32
C LEU A 40 25.57 10.05 -14.72
N ILE A 41 26.79 9.54 -14.71
CA ILE A 41 27.95 10.29 -15.19
C ILE A 41 28.30 9.72 -16.55
N PHE A 42 28.44 10.57 -17.56
CA PHE A 42 28.73 10.13 -18.92
C PHE A 42 29.70 11.06 -19.63
N VAL A 43 30.28 10.62 -20.75
CA VAL A 43 31.18 11.43 -21.59
C VAL A 43 30.92 11.23 -23.09
N GLY A 44 31.00 12.33 -23.85
CA GLY A 44 30.88 12.35 -25.32
C GLY A 44 32.21 12.01 -26.01
N GLU A 45 33.33 12.37 -25.40
CA GLU A 45 34.71 12.11 -25.84
C GLU A 45 35.54 11.37 -24.77
N GLN A 46 36.72 10.86 -25.15
CA GLN A 46 37.61 10.05 -24.29
C GLN A 46 36.93 8.76 -23.78
N LYS A 47 36.10 8.17 -24.65
CA LYS A 47 35.35 6.93 -24.43
C LYS A 47 36.23 5.78 -23.95
N ASP A 48 37.46 5.67 -24.47
CA ASP A 48 38.37 4.56 -24.14
C ASP A 48 38.93 4.65 -22.72
N GLU A 49 39.13 5.87 -22.20
CA GLU A 49 39.50 6.05 -20.78
C GLU A 49 38.30 5.83 -19.87
N PHE A 50 37.13 6.35 -20.26
CA PHE A 50 35.91 6.20 -19.46
C PHE A 50 35.43 4.74 -19.36
N LYS A 51 35.58 3.93 -20.42
CA LYS A 51 35.31 2.48 -20.42
C LYS A 51 36.09 1.69 -19.37
N LYS A 52 37.16 2.26 -18.81
CA LYS A 52 37.98 1.59 -17.77
C LYS A 52 37.39 1.72 -16.38
N ILE A 53 36.41 2.60 -16.16
CA ILE A 53 35.70 2.74 -14.88
C ILE A 53 34.95 1.44 -14.58
N ARG A 54 35.07 0.98 -13.33
CA ARG A 54 34.39 -0.23 -12.82
C ARG A 54 33.47 0.12 -11.66
N LYS A 55 32.48 -0.74 -11.41
CA LYS A 55 31.63 -0.65 -10.22
C LYS A 55 32.51 -0.56 -8.96
N GLY A 56 32.25 0.46 -8.14
CA GLY A 56 33.00 0.76 -6.91
C GLY A 56 34.09 1.82 -7.05
N ASP A 57 34.50 2.19 -8.27
CA ASP A 57 35.46 3.28 -8.48
C ASP A 57 34.88 4.64 -8.06
N LEU A 58 35.76 5.55 -7.64
CA LEU A 58 35.41 6.90 -7.23
C LEU A 58 35.62 7.90 -8.38
N ILE A 59 34.78 8.91 -8.45
CA ILE A 59 34.75 9.90 -9.53
C ILE A 59 34.69 11.31 -8.92
N ALA A 60 35.73 12.10 -9.16
CA ALA A 60 35.76 13.54 -8.93
C ALA A 60 35.16 14.27 -10.14
N ILE A 61 33.98 14.85 -9.98
CA ILE A 61 33.31 15.60 -11.03
C ILE A 61 33.79 17.06 -10.98
N ALA A 62 34.33 17.56 -12.09
CA ALA A 62 34.97 18.86 -12.14
C ALA A 62 34.28 19.83 -13.11
N ASP A 63 34.03 21.04 -12.62
CA ASP A 63 33.73 22.22 -13.44
C ASP A 63 35.05 22.96 -13.75
N GLY A 64 35.55 22.76 -14.98
CA GLY A 64 36.87 23.23 -15.36
C GLY A 64 37.97 22.54 -14.54
N TYR A 65 38.67 23.30 -13.70
CA TYR A 65 39.69 22.79 -12.79
C TYR A 65 39.19 22.52 -11.37
N LYS A 66 37.99 23.00 -11.00
CA LYS A 66 37.44 22.86 -9.65
C LYS A 66 36.62 21.57 -9.57
N VAL A 67 36.93 20.69 -8.63
CA VAL A 67 36.05 19.56 -8.30
C VAL A 67 34.84 20.11 -7.53
N VAL A 68 33.65 19.81 -8.02
CA VAL A 68 32.37 20.30 -7.48
C VAL A 68 31.56 19.20 -6.82
N SER A 69 31.82 17.94 -7.18
CA SER A 69 31.15 16.78 -6.62
C SER A 69 32.09 15.58 -6.57
N VAL A 70 31.86 14.68 -5.62
CA VAL A 70 32.50 13.37 -5.54
C VAL A 70 31.44 12.29 -5.72
N ALA A 71 31.76 11.21 -6.40
CA ALA A 71 30.79 10.18 -6.72
C ALA A 71 31.42 8.78 -6.66
N LYS A 72 30.58 7.75 -6.56
CA LYS A 72 30.98 6.35 -6.65
C LYS A 72 30.17 5.63 -7.72
N ALA A 73 30.86 5.01 -8.66
CA ALA A 73 30.23 4.25 -9.73
C ALA A 73 29.48 3.04 -9.16
N THR A 74 28.19 2.90 -9.47
CA THR A 74 27.34 1.78 -9.04
C THR A 74 27.27 0.67 -10.08
N CYS A 75 27.71 0.94 -11.32
CA CYS A 75 27.84 -0.03 -12.40
C CYS A 75 29.18 0.11 -13.15
N ASN A 76 29.44 -0.80 -14.09
CA ASN A 76 30.56 -0.68 -15.01
C ASN A 76 30.22 0.28 -16.15
N ALA A 77 31.23 0.94 -16.73
CA ALA A 77 31.02 1.83 -17.87
C ALA A 77 30.45 1.06 -19.08
N VAL A 78 29.32 1.55 -19.60
CA VAL A 78 28.57 0.97 -20.73
C VAL A 78 28.02 2.09 -21.61
N PHE A 79 27.57 1.79 -22.83
CA PHE A 79 26.92 2.80 -23.65
C PHE A 79 25.60 3.24 -23.02
N LEU A 80 25.25 4.52 -23.15
CA LEU A 80 24.03 5.05 -22.54
C LEU A 80 22.76 4.36 -23.06
N LYS A 81 22.73 4.02 -24.36
CA LYS A 81 21.64 3.23 -24.95
C LYS A 81 21.43 1.87 -24.27
N ASP A 82 22.49 1.27 -23.74
CA ASP A 82 22.45 -0.05 -23.09
C ASP A 82 22.07 0.04 -21.60
N LEU A 83 22.17 1.24 -20.99
CA LEU A 83 21.69 1.48 -19.63
C LEU A 83 20.18 1.67 -19.56
N ASN A 84 19.54 1.90 -20.72
CA ASN A 84 18.14 2.31 -20.85
C ASN A 84 17.67 3.34 -19.79
N PRO A 85 18.44 4.39 -19.46
CA PRO A 85 17.95 5.38 -18.50
C PRO A 85 16.95 6.28 -19.20
N ILE A 86 15.84 6.63 -18.53
CA ILE A 86 15.09 7.83 -18.89
C ILE A 86 16.01 9.01 -18.56
N ILE A 87 16.83 9.45 -19.51
CA ILE A 87 17.73 10.59 -19.34
C ILE A 87 16.88 11.85 -19.39
N ARG A 88 16.58 12.40 -18.22
CA ARG A 88 15.78 13.60 -18.06
C ARG A 88 16.65 14.82 -18.32
N ILE A 89 16.35 15.53 -19.41
CA ILE A 89 16.99 16.78 -19.83
C ILE A 89 15.89 17.82 -20.02
N ARG A 90 16.02 18.98 -19.39
CA ARG A 90 15.03 20.05 -19.53
C ARG A 90 15.06 20.66 -20.92
N GLY A 91 13.92 21.22 -21.35
CA GLY A 91 13.79 21.94 -22.63
C GLY A 91 14.91 22.94 -22.89
N ASN A 92 15.28 23.73 -21.88
CA ASN A 92 16.38 24.71 -21.96
C ASN A 92 17.79 24.11 -21.87
N GLU A 93 17.93 22.90 -21.31
CA GLU A 93 19.20 22.18 -21.20
C GLU A 93 19.54 21.39 -22.48
N TRP A 94 18.56 21.09 -23.33
CA TRP A 94 18.82 20.49 -24.65
C TRP A 94 19.73 21.36 -25.51
N ASN A 95 19.66 22.69 -25.36
CA ASN A 95 20.52 23.64 -26.06
C ASN A 95 21.98 23.64 -25.56
N ILE A 96 22.25 23.01 -24.41
CA ILE A 96 23.58 22.92 -23.78
C ILE A 96 24.34 21.69 -24.31
N ILE A 97 23.62 20.65 -24.72
CA ILE A 97 24.19 19.40 -25.22
C ILE A 97 24.58 19.59 -26.69
N ASP A 98 25.89 19.61 -26.95
CA ASP A 98 26.44 19.67 -28.31
C ASP A 98 25.88 18.53 -29.19
N LYS A 99 25.30 18.89 -30.34
CA LYS A 99 24.69 17.94 -31.29
C LYS A 99 25.69 16.93 -31.83
N ASP A 100 26.98 17.29 -31.88
CA ASP A 100 28.07 16.40 -32.30
C ASP A 100 28.37 15.29 -31.26
N TRP A 101 27.93 15.46 -30.02
CA TRP A 101 28.09 14.50 -28.92
C TRP A 101 26.74 13.86 -28.57
N ALA A 102 26.10 13.29 -29.60
CA ALA A 102 24.81 12.60 -29.47
C ALA A 102 24.81 11.60 -28.29
N LEU A 103 23.82 11.71 -27.41
CA LEU A 103 23.64 10.89 -26.21
C LEU A 103 23.65 9.39 -26.51
N GLU A 104 23.11 8.99 -27.68
CA GLU A 104 23.07 7.60 -28.15
C GLU A 104 24.45 6.94 -28.25
N ASN A 105 25.49 7.75 -28.51
CA ASN A 105 26.86 7.28 -28.67
C ASN A 105 27.74 7.55 -27.44
N ALA A 106 27.18 8.14 -26.38
CA ALA A 106 27.91 8.42 -25.14
C ALA A 106 28.08 7.16 -24.29
N ILE A 107 29.10 7.18 -23.42
CA ILE A 107 29.38 6.11 -22.47
C ILE A 107 29.21 6.67 -21.07
N GLY A 108 28.52 5.93 -20.21
CA GLY A 108 28.21 6.36 -18.86
C GLY A 108 28.28 5.26 -17.82
N VAL A 109 28.23 5.70 -16.57
CA VAL A 109 28.04 4.87 -15.37
C VAL A 109 26.93 5.48 -14.53
N THR A 110 26.08 4.63 -13.95
CA THR A 110 25.27 5.04 -12.82
C THR A 110 26.20 5.31 -11.63
N ALA A 111 25.94 6.35 -10.85
CA ALA A 111 26.82 6.76 -9.76
C ALA A 111 26.03 7.42 -8.62
N LYS A 112 26.45 7.15 -7.38
CA LYS A 112 26.00 7.90 -6.20
C LYS A 112 26.84 9.16 -6.11
N ILE A 113 26.25 10.33 -6.38
CA ILE A 113 26.92 11.64 -6.46
C ILE A 113 26.64 12.43 -5.18
N PHE A 114 27.69 13.00 -4.59
CA PHE A 114 27.63 13.92 -3.46
C PHE A 114 28.25 15.26 -3.86
N ASP A 115 27.56 16.34 -3.53
CA ASP A 115 28.05 17.69 -3.79
C ASP A 115 28.95 18.17 -2.68
N LEU A 116 30.06 18.78 -3.07
CA LEU A 116 30.92 19.49 -2.14
C LEU A 116 30.29 20.87 -1.89
N GLN A 117 30.06 21.21 -0.62
CA GLN A 117 29.57 22.53 -0.26
C GLN A 117 30.58 23.60 -0.71
N GLU A 118 30.08 24.77 -1.11
CA GLU A 118 30.96 25.93 -1.18
C GLU A 118 31.22 26.44 0.25
N PRO A 119 32.44 26.93 0.55
CA PRO A 119 32.73 27.49 1.85
C PRO A 119 31.71 28.59 2.17
N ASN A 120 30.97 28.41 3.28
CA ASN A 120 30.10 29.44 3.82
C ASN A 120 30.97 30.64 4.22
N GLU A 121 30.75 31.81 3.61
CA GLU A 121 31.42 33.05 4.02
C GLU A 121 31.08 33.45 5.47
N SER A 122 30.05 32.85 6.08
CA SER A 122 29.58 33.13 7.44
C SER A 122 30.15 32.24 8.54
N LEU A 123 30.90 31.18 8.21
CA LEU A 123 31.53 30.29 9.19
C LEU A 123 33.03 30.32 8.98
N ASN A 124 33.77 30.93 9.93
CA ASN A 124 35.23 30.96 9.99
C ASN A 124 35.82 29.56 10.28
N GLU A 125 35.48 28.55 9.48
CA GLU A 125 36.17 27.27 9.49
C GLU A 125 37.15 27.24 8.32
N THR A 126 38.41 26.99 8.65
CA THR A 126 39.58 27.06 7.76
C THR A 126 39.35 26.43 6.38
N SER A 127 39.46 27.25 5.35
CA SER A 127 39.08 27.05 3.95
C SER A 127 39.95 26.08 3.13
N ASP A 128 40.91 25.38 3.74
CA ASP A 128 41.89 24.55 3.01
C ASP A 128 41.42 23.12 2.70
N ASN A 129 40.34 22.64 3.33
CA ASN A 129 39.96 21.21 3.28
C ASN A 129 38.86 20.82 2.26
N GLN A 130 38.17 21.78 1.62
CA GLN A 130 37.03 21.45 0.73
C GLN A 130 37.27 21.71 -0.76
N GLN A 131 38.26 22.55 -1.13
CA GLN A 131 38.42 22.96 -2.53
C GLN A 131 39.53 22.15 -3.24
N ILE A 132 39.14 21.12 -3.98
CA ILE A 132 40.07 20.34 -4.81
C ILE A 132 40.22 21.00 -6.19
N LEU A 133 41.45 21.38 -6.54
CA LEU A 133 41.82 21.83 -7.87
C LEU A 133 42.59 20.73 -8.61
N TYR A 134 42.20 20.44 -9.85
CA TYR A 134 42.87 19.45 -10.69
C TYR A 134 43.20 20.02 -12.07
N LYS A 135 44.49 20.27 -12.33
CA LYS A 135 44.98 21.05 -13.48
C LYS A 135 44.91 20.32 -14.82
N LYS A 136 44.72 18.99 -14.85
CA LYS A 136 44.72 18.21 -16.10
C LYS A 136 43.42 18.42 -16.89
N ARG A 137 43.55 18.94 -18.11
CA ARG A 137 42.44 19.11 -19.07
C ARG A 137 42.04 17.77 -19.68
N GLY A 138 40.73 17.58 -19.92
CA GLY A 138 40.14 16.34 -20.47
C GLY A 138 38.74 16.06 -19.89
N SER A 139 37.90 15.36 -20.64
CA SER A 139 36.57 14.89 -20.23
C SER A 139 36.64 13.75 -19.22
N CYS A 140 37.65 12.86 -19.30
CA CYS A 140 37.88 11.78 -18.34
C CYS A 140 39.38 11.43 -18.22
N CYS A 141 39.90 11.30 -17.00
CA CYS A 141 41.24 10.74 -16.78
C CYS A 141 41.42 10.19 -15.35
N ARG A 142 42.38 9.28 -15.16
CA ARG A 142 42.76 8.81 -13.82
C ARG A 142 43.35 9.96 -13.00
N ALA A 143 42.90 10.09 -11.75
CA ALA A 143 43.18 11.23 -10.88
C ALA A 143 43.94 10.82 -9.61
N ILE A 144 45.16 10.31 -9.80
CA ILE A 144 46.00 9.76 -8.71
C ILE A 144 46.35 10.84 -7.67
N GLN A 145 46.61 12.07 -8.12
CA GLN A 145 47.08 13.17 -7.25
C GLN A 145 46.06 13.66 -6.23
N ILE A 146 44.77 13.38 -6.45
CA ILE A 146 43.66 13.82 -5.58
C ILE A 146 42.95 12.62 -4.96
N ALA A 147 43.48 11.40 -5.12
CA ALA A 147 42.78 10.18 -4.79
C ALA A 147 42.38 10.12 -3.30
N ASP A 148 43.35 10.27 -2.41
CA ASP A 148 43.13 10.22 -0.95
C ASP A 148 42.15 11.31 -0.49
N LYS A 149 42.20 12.51 -1.08
CA LYS A 149 41.26 13.60 -0.74
C LYS A 149 39.84 13.29 -1.21
N VAL A 150 39.67 12.73 -2.40
CA VAL A 150 38.37 12.35 -2.94
C VAL A 150 37.77 11.18 -2.14
N GLU A 151 38.59 10.21 -1.75
CA GLU A 151 38.17 9.08 -0.91
C GLU A 151 37.68 9.56 0.46
N ASN A 152 38.47 10.36 1.16
CA ASN A 152 38.07 10.95 2.45
C ASN A 152 36.79 11.79 2.34
N LEU A 153 36.69 12.67 1.32
CA LEU A 153 35.48 13.49 1.13
C LEU A 153 34.27 12.63 0.80
N TYR A 154 34.42 11.59 -0.03
CA TYR A 154 33.34 10.67 -0.34
C TYR A 154 32.87 9.92 0.91
N GLU A 155 33.79 9.41 1.73
CA GLU A 155 33.46 8.73 2.99
C GLU A 155 32.79 9.67 4.00
N MET A 156 33.28 10.90 4.15
CA MET A 156 32.66 11.94 4.98
C MET A 156 31.26 12.30 4.49
N CYS A 157 31.07 12.49 3.19
CA CYS A 157 29.76 12.75 2.60
C CYS A 157 28.83 11.55 2.80
N ALA A 158 29.32 10.32 2.61
CA ALA A 158 28.56 9.09 2.81
C ALA A 158 28.11 8.93 4.27
N THR A 159 29.00 9.10 5.25
CA THR A 159 28.64 9.04 6.69
C THR A 159 27.78 10.22 7.14
N SER A 160 27.99 11.43 6.61
CA SER A 160 27.13 12.58 6.92
C SER A 160 25.72 12.45 6.36
N SER A 161 25.56 11.76 5.22
CA SER A 161 24.24 11.43 4.66
C SER A 161 23.45 10.42 5.51
N GLU A 162 24.12 9.77 6.47
CA GLU A 162 23.53 8.86 7.46
C GLU A 162 23.23 9.54 8.80
N LYS A 163 23.72 10.77 9.04
CA LYS A 163 23.37 11.54 10.25
C LYS A 163 21.95 12.05 10.15
N PHE A 164 21.09 11.49 11.00
CA PHE A 164 19.72 11.92 11.20
C PHE A 164 19.64 13.39 11.63
N ASP A 165 18.86 14.18 10.89
CA ASP A 165 18.57 15.57 11.19
C ASP A 165 17.16 15.91 10.71
N ILE A 166 16.44 16.75 11.48
CA ILE A 166 15.11 17.25 11.14
C ILE A 166 15.16 18.77 11.24
N ASP A 167 14.90 19.44 10.12
CA ASP A 167 14.67 20.87 10.07
C ASP A 167 13.19 21.15 9.83
N CYS A 168 12.66 22.20 10.45
CA CYS A 168 11.25 22.56 10.36
C CYS A 168 11.10 24.06 10.15
N LYS A 169 10.38 24.45 9.10
CA LYS A 169 10.13 25.85 8.79
C LYS A 169 8.70 26.07 8.32
N ARG A 170 8.19 27.25 8.64
CA ARG A 170 6.93 27.75 8.09
C ARG A 170 7.19 28.30 6.68
N CYS A 171 6.45 27.83 5.68
CA CYS A 171 6.54 28.30 4.29
C CYS A 171 5.17 28.68 3.74
N SER A 172 5.11 29.78 3.01
CA SER A 172 3.95 30.13 2.18
C SER A 172 3.97 29.36 0.86
N LEU A 173 2.84 29.32 0.14
CA LEU A 173 2.83 28.75 -1.20
C LEU A 173 3.78 29.51 -2.15
N LYS A 174 3.89 30.83 -2.02
CA LYS A 174 4.87 31.63 -2.76
C LYS A 174 6.31 31.17 -2.57
N ASP A 175 6.68 30.74 -1.36
CA ASP A 175 8.01 30.18 -1.10
C ASP A 175 8.23 28.84 -1.80
N LEU A 176 7.16 28.06 -2.01
CA LEU A 176 7.20 26.79 -2.75
C LEU A 176 7.14 26.99 -4.27
N LEU A 177 6.52 28.07 -4.76
CA LEU A 177 6.49 28.43 -6.18
C LEU A 177 7.77 29.13 -6.64
N ASP A 178 8.77 29.27 -5.75
CA ASP A 178 10.05 29.86 -6.13
C ASP A 178 10.66 29.06 -7.29
N SER A 179 11.09 29.76 -8.33
CA SER A 179 11.63 29.08 -9.51
C SER A 179 13.05 28.53 -9.32
N LYS A 180 13.49 28.45 -8.07
CA LYS A 180 14.78 27.91 -7.65
C LYS A 180 14.64 26.47 -7.17
N THR A 181 13.48 26.06 -6.69
CA THR A 181 13.28 24.75 -6.10
C THR A 181 12.33 23.93 -6.96
N HIS A 182 12.82 22.78 -7.41
CA HIS A 182 12.08 21.83 -8.21
C HIS A 182 11.65 20.67 -7.34
N TYR A 183 10.36 20.40 -7.33
CA TYR A 183 9.79 19.34 -6.51
C TYR A 183 9.61 18.10 -7.35
N VAL A 184 9.97 16.95 -6.78
CA VAL A 184 9.87 15.66 -7.45
C VAL A 184 8.98 14.77 -6.61
N ILE A 185 7.91 14.24 -7.20
CA ILE A 185 7.15 13.14 -6.62
C ILE A 185 7.91 11.84 -6.95
N PRO A 186 8.53 11.17 -5.96
CA PRO A 186 9.35 10.00 -6.22
C PRO A 186 8.53 8.80 -6.70
N VAL A 187 9.21 7.86 -7.34
CA VAL A 187 8.61 6.64 -7.90
C VAL A 187 7.77 5.86 -6.88
N TYR A 188 8.19 5.85 -5.61
CA TYR A 188 7.55 5.12 -4.52
C TYR A 188 6.25 5.74 -3.98
N GLN A 189 5.92 6.96 -4.42
CA GLN A 189 4.65 7.57 -4.07
C GLN A 189 3.49 6.99 -4.87
N ARG A 190 2.27 7.23 -4.36
CA ARG A 190 1.03 6.90 -5.08
C ARG A 190 0.66 7.96 -6.10
N GLU A 191 -0.16 7.58 -7.07
CA GLU A 191 -0.74 8.46 -8.11
C GLU A 191 -1.61 9.57 -7.48
N TYR A 192 -1.89 10.63 -8.22
CA TYR A 192 -2.84 11.65 -7.79
C TYR A 192 -4.26 11.07 -7.76
N SER A 193 -4.90 11.11 -6.58
CA SER A 193 -6.12 10.37 -6.31
C SER A 193 -7.18 11.17 -5.55
N TRP A 194 -6.95 12.46 -5.26
CA TRP A 194 -8.02 13.33 -4.77
C TRP A 194 -9.13 13.41 -5.83
N GLY A 195 -10.38 13.29 -5.38
CA GLY A 195 -11.56 13.37 -6.22
C GLY A 195 -12.57 14.34 -5.62
N GLU A 196 -13.82 14.23 -6.06
CA GLU A 196 -14.86 15.22 -5.80
C GLU A 196 -15.00 15.64 -4.33
N PRO A 197 -15.12 14.72 -3.34
CA PRO A 197 -15.30 15.13 -1.95
C PRO A 197 -14.13 15.95 -1.40
N GLN A 198 -12.90 15.66 -1.83
CA GLN A 198 -11.70 16.37 -1.36
C GLN A 198 -11.56 17.74 -2.03
N ILE A 199 -11.76 17.80 -3.35
CA ILE A 199 -11.59 19.03 -4.14
C ILE A 199 -12.66 20.06 -3.78
N THR A 200 -13.93 19.66 -3.75
CA THR A 200 -15.04 20.56 -3.42
C THR A 200 -14.90 21.12 -2.01
N LYS A 201 -14.51 20.27 -1.05
CA LYS A 201 -14.20 20.72 0.32
C LYS A 201 -13.02 21.71 0.34
N PHE A 202 -11.93 21.39 -0.34
CA PHE A 202 -10.73 22.24 -0.39
C PHE A 202 -11.02 23.63 -0.94
N VAL A 203 -11.73 23.72 -2.07
CA VAL A 203 -12.11 25.01 -2.68
C VAL A 203 -13.04 25.80 -1.76
N ARG A 204 -14.03 25.15 -1.15
CA ARG A 204 -14.95 25.81 -0.20
C ARG A 204 -14.21 26.34 1.03
N ASP A 205 -13.34 25.55 1.64
CA ASP A 205 -12.54 25.96 2.79
C ASP A 205 -11.61 27.14 2.45
N LEU A 206 -11.02 27.14 1.24
CA LEU A 206 -10.19 28.23 0.75
C LEU A 206 -10.98 29.53 0.60
N LEU A 207 -12.15 29.47 -0.06
CA LEU A 207 -13.01 30.62 -0.26
C LEU A 207 -13.59 31.14 1.07
N LEU A 208 -13.93 30.24 2.01
CA LEU A 208 -14.30 30.63 3.37
C LEU A 208 -13.16 31.33 4.12
N GLY A 209 -11.91 30.94 3.90
CA GLY A 209 -10.75 31.65 4.45
C GLY A 209 -10.62 33.07 3.88
N PHE A 210 -10.78 33.20 2.57
CA PHE A 210 -10.68 34.46 1.83
C PHE A 210 -11.84 35.44 2.10
N CYS A 211 -13.09 34.95 2.10
CA CYS A 211 -14.31 35.76 2.26
C CYS A 211 -14.82 35.80 3.72
N GLY A 212 -14.55 34.78 4.53
CA GLY A 212 -15.06 34.63 5.90
C GLY A 212 -16.47 34.05 6.03
N VAL A 213 -16.84 33.66 7.26
CA VAL A 213 -18.17 33.12 7.62
C VAL A 213 -19.29 34.16 7.43
N SER A 214 -18.95 35.45 7.49
CA SER A 214 -19.84 36.58 7.22
C SER A 214 -19.88 37.01 5.75
N GLY A 215 -19.24 36.26 4.83
CA GLY A 215 -19.22 36.53 3.38
C GLY A 215 -20.57 36.28 2.67
N PHE A 216 -21.66 36.54 3.38
CA PHE A 216 -23.03 36.51 2.89
C PHE A 216 -23.65 37.88 3.19
N ASP A 217 -23.05 38.96 2.68
CA ASP A 217 -23.76 40.23 2.69
C ASP A 217 -24.88 40.14 1.64
N GLU A 218 -26.09 40.46 2.06
CA GLU A 218 -27.26 40.57 1.21
C GLU A 218 -27.09 41.79 0.31
N ASP A 219 -27.18 41.60 -1.01
CA ASP A 219 -27.32 42.72 -1.92
C ASP A 219 -28.66 43.44 -1.70
N GLU A 220 -28.88 44.55 -2.42
CA GLU A 220 -30.09 45.37 -2.34
C GLU A 220 -31.39 44.58 -2.64
N ASN A 221 -31.28 43.37 -3.16
CA ASN A 221 -32.37 42.43 -3.49
C ASN A 221 -32.40 41.18 -2.59
N GLY A 222 -31.59 41.09 -1.54
CA GLY A 222 -31.53 39.94 -0.63
C GLY A 222 -30.71 38.75 -1.13
N LYS A 223 -29.94 38.88 -2.21
CA LYS A 223 -29.04 37.83 -2.74
C LYS A 223 -27.70 37.91 -2.02
N LYS A 224 -27.31 36.84 -1.34
CA LYS A 224 -26.04 36.77 -0.61
C LYS A 224 -24.85 36.72 -1.60
N LYS A 225 -23.93 37.68 -1.53
CA LYS A 225 -22.72 37.73 -2.38
C LYS A 225 -21.45 37.45 -1.56
N LEU A 226 -20.57 36.60 -2.09
CA LEU A 226 -19.24 36.34 -1.52
C LEU A 226 -18.35 37.59 -1.71
N LEU A 227 -18.03 38.29 -0.62
CA LEU A 227 -17.14 39.46 -0.65
C LEU A 227 -15.80 39.17 0.05
N PRO A 228 -14.65 39.61 -0.50
CA PRO A 228 -13.35 39.44 0.15
C PRO A 228 -13.25 40.18 1.48
N LYS A 229 -12.57 39.59 2.46
CA LYS A 229 -12.18 40.34 3.67
C LYS A 229 -11.13 41.39 3.35
N VAL A 230 -11.21 42.51 4.07
CA VAL A 230 -10.13 43.53 4.08
C VAL A 230 -8.79 42.93 4.53
N ASN A 231 -8.83 42.00 5.50
CA ASN A 231 -7.66 41.24 5.97
C ASN A 231 -8.05 39.76 6.18
N PRO A 232 -7.96 38.91 5.15
CA PRO A 232 -8.29 37.49 5.27
C PRO A 232 -7.25 36.79 6.16
N ALA A 233 -7.73 35.87 7.00
CA ALA A 233 -6.85 35.12 7.91
C ALA A 233 -6.06 34.08 7.10
N PRO A 234 -4.79 33.80 7.45
CA PRO A 234 -4.02 32.78 6.78
C PRO A 234 -4.64 31.39 6.92
N MET A 235 -4.63 30.61 5.84
CA MET A 235 -5.10 29.23 5.81
C MET A 235 -3.93 28.27 6.00
N PHE A 236 -4.05 27.38 6.98
CA PHE A 236 -3.10 26.28 7.18
C PHE A 236 -3.58 25.02 6.47
N ILE A 237 -2.78 24.50 5.53
CA ILE A 237 -3.14 23.33 4.70
C ILE A 237 -2.38 22.07 5.17
N GLY A 238 -1.75 22.14 6.34
CA GLY A 238 -1.08 21.03 6.99
C GLY A 238 0.44 21.02 6.83
N THR A 239 1.05 19.88 7.17
CA THR A 239 2.48 19.62 7.03
C THR A 239 2.83 19.19 5.60
N MET A 240 4.05 19.48 5.15
CA MET A 240 4.64 18.96 3.92
C MET A 240 6.02 18.42 4.28
N GLN A 241 6.34 17.20 3.84
CA GLN A 241 7.65 16.61 4.11
C GLN A 241 8.48 16.53 2.84
N LEU A 242 9.69 17.08 2.92
CA LEU A 242 10.62 17.17 1.83
C LEU A 242 11.94 16.45 2.17
N SER A 243 12.60 15.93 1.13
CA SER A 243 13.97 15.46 1.31
C SER A 243 14.92 16.65 1.41
N CYS A 244 16.14 16.39 1.87
CA CYS A 244 17.18 17.40 1.86
C CYS A 244 17.37 17.99 0.45
N ARG A 245 17.65 19.29 0.38
CA ARG A 245 17.96 19.97 -0.88
C ARG A 245 19.12 19.30 -1.60
N LYS A 246 18.83 18.79 -2.80
CA LYS A 246 19.83 18.31 -3.74
C LYS A 246 20.17 19.47 -4.67
N TYR A 247 21.38 20.02 -4.58
CA TYR A 247 21.73 21.23 -5.32
C TYR A 247 21.89 20.91 -6.82
N ILE A 248 21.14 21.61 -7.68
CA ILE A 248 21.30 21.54 -9.14
C ILE A 248 22.36 22.57 -9.56
N THR A 249 22.22 23.81 -9.09
CA THR A 249 23.21 24.90 -9.22
C THR A 249 23.34 25.65 -7.89
N LYS A 250 24.13 26.74 -7.83
CA LYS A 250 24.15 27.62 -6.64
C LYS A 250 22.78 28.22 -6.31
N LYS A 251 21.90 28.34 -7.32
CA LYS A 251 20.59 28.99 -7.21
C LYS A 251 19.42 28.06 -7.49
N GLU A 252 19.67 26.81 -7.87
CA GLU A 252 18.64 25.83 -8.22
C GLU A 252 18.82 24.55 -7.40
N HIS A 253 17.71 23.98 -6.93
CA HIS A 253 17.66 22.84 -6.05
C HIS A 253 16.56 21.87 -6.50
N GLU A 254 16.72 20.59 -6.19
CA GLU A 254 15.70 19.56 -6.28
C GLU A 254 15.36 19.08 -4.87
N GLN A 255 14.08 18.83 -4.60
CA GLN A 255 13.61 18.21 -3.36
C GLN A 255 12.54 17.17 -3.66
N ASP A 256 12.64 16.00 -3.02
CA ASP A 256 11.62 14.97 -3.14
C ASP A 256 10.45 15.32 -2.24
N VAL A 257 9.23 15.27 -2.77
CA VAL A 257 7.99 15.38 -2.01
C VAL A 257 7.68 14.02 -1.41
N ILE A 258 7.94 13.87 -0.11
CA ILE A 258 7.70 12.63 0.63
C ILE A 258 6.29 12.62 1.21
N ASP A 259 5.78 13.80 1.55
CA ASP A 259 4.37 14.03 1.85
C ASP A 259 3.92 15.41 1.39
N GLY A 260 2.60 15.55 1.21
CA GLY A 260 1.96 16.77 0.76
C GLY A 260 1.68 16.75 -0.74
N GLN A 261 2.05 15.68 -1.44
CA GLN A 261 1.94 15.58 -2.89
C GLN A 261 0.52 15.87 -3.40
N GLN A 262 -0.52 15.32 -2.76
CA GLN A 262 -1.90 15.48 -3.24
C GLN A 262 -2.35 16.94 -3.09
N ARG A 263 -2.08 17.55 -1.93
CA ARG A 263 -2.38 18.96 -1.64
C ARG A 263 -1.63 19.90 -2.58
N PHE A 264 -0.35 19.61 -2.83
CA PHE A 264 0.48 20.44 -3.69
C PHE A 264 0.05 20.35 -5.17
N SER A 265 -0.24 19.14 -5.67
CA SER A 265 -0.81 18.92 -7.00
C SER A 265 -2.15 19.64 -7.18
N THR A 266 -3.06 19.57 -6.20
CA THR A 266 -4.35 20.29 -6.25
C THR A 266 -4.17 21.80 -6.27
N LEU A 267 -3.22 22.35 -5.52
CA LEU A 267 -2.90 23.78 -5.56
C LEU A 267 -2.38 24.21 -6.93
N LEU A 268 -1.56 23.40 -7.59
CA LEU A 268 -1.12 23.67 -8.95
C LEU A 268 -2.28 23.63 -9.95
N CYS A 269 -3.20 22.66 -9.83
CA CYS A 269 -4.45 22.63 -10.61
C CYS A 269 -5.28 23.91 -10.42
N LEU A 270 -5.45 24.37 -9.17
CA LEU A 270 -6.15 25.62 -8.88
C LEU A 270 -5.46 26.84 -9.49
N LEU A 271 -4.14 26.98 -9.29
CA LEU A 271 -3.36 28.08 -9.86
C LEU A 271 -3.42 28.08 -11.39
N LYS A 272 -3.42 26.89 -12.01
CA LYS A 272 -3.56 26.74 -13.46
C LYS A 272 -4.93 27.24 -13.92
N TYR A 273 -6.02 26.88 -13.24
CA TYR A 273 -7.34 27.43 -13.53
C TYR A 273 -7.36 28.96 -13.42
N LEU A 274 -6.83 29.51 -12.31
CA LEU A 274 -6.79 30.96 -12.08
C LEU A 274 -5.94 31.71 -13.11
N SER A 275 -4.94 31.07 -13.72
CA SER A 275 -4.11 31.68 -14.77
C SER A 275 -4.89 32.06 -16.03
N PHE A 276 -6.07 31.47 -16.26
CA PHE A 276 -6.97 31.85 -17.35
C PHE A 276 -7.85 33.06 -17.02
N LEU A 277 -7.94 33.43 -15.74
CA LEU A 277 -8.88 34.43 -15.23
C LEU A 277 -8.16 35.71 -14.78
N CYS A 278 -6.88 35.62 -14.41
CA CYS A 278 -6.08 36.73 -13.93
C CYS A 278 -4.58 36.56 -14.27
N ASP A 279 -3.80 37.63 -14.13
CA ASP A 279 -2.36 37.60 -14.45
C ASP A 279 -1.59 36.72 -13.45
N ALA A 280 -1.14 35.57 -13.95
CA ALA A 280 -0.29 34.60 -13.25
C ALA A 280 1.02 34.32 -14.02
N SER A 281 1.47 35.29 -14.83
CA SER A 281 2.65 35.16 -15.69
C SER A 281 3.97 34.90 -14.96
N ASP A 282 4.03 35.17 -13.66
CA ASP A 282 5.16 34.88 -12.79
C ASP A 282 5.30 33.39 -12.42
N ILE A 283 4.26 32.57 -12.66
CA ILE A 283 4.24 31.15 -12.33
C ILE A 283 4.70 30.30 -13.52
N ARG A 284 5.81 29.60 -13.35
CA ARG A 284 6.32 28.62 -14.33
C ARG A 284 5.82 27.22 -14.01
N PHE A 285 4.57 26.92 -14.37
CA PHE A 285 3.87 25.66 -14.01
C PHE A 285 4.67 24.39 -14.30
N THR A 286 5.27 24.30 -15.49
CA THR A 286 6.04 23.13 -15.94
C THR A 286 7.37 22.94 -15.23
N ASP A 287 7.87 23.96 -14.52
CA ASP A 287 9.14 23.90 -13.81
C ASP A 287 8.96 23.52 -12.33
N ILE A 288 7.75 23.57 -11.76
CA ILE A 288 7.56 23.47 -10.30
C ILE A 288 7.60 22.02 -9.82
N LEU A 289 6.84 21.13 -10.47
CA LEU A 289 6.59 19.77 -9.99
C LEU A 289 6.77 18.77 -11.12
N GLU A 290 7.51 17.71 -10.84
CA GLU A 290 7.72 16.56 -11.73
C GLU A 290 7.23 15.29 -11.01
N SER A 291 6.52 14.42 -11.72
CA SER A 291 6.17 13.09 -11.21
C SER A 291 7.09 12.01 -11.77
N ARG A 292 7.48 11.05 -10.93
CA ARG A 292 8.19 9.84 -11.37
C ARG A 292 7.35 8.58 -11.22
N VAL A 293 6.10 8.73 -10.79
CA VAL A 293 5.18 7.63 -10.53
C VAL A 293 4.75 6.97 -11.84
N ASN A 294 4.54 5.65 -11.80
CA ASN A 294 4.02 4.86 -12.92
C ASN A 294 4.84 5.08 -14.22
N LYS A 295 6.17 4.97 -14.10
CA LYS A 295 7.14 5.17 -15.21
C LYS A 295 7.07 6.55 -15.88
N GLY A 296 6.60 7.57 -15.16
CA GLY A 296 6.44 8.92 -15.68
C GLY A 296 5.10 9.16 -16.38
N LYS A 297 4.19 8.17 -16.43
CA LYS A 297 2.84 8.38 -16.99
C LYS A 297 2.06 9.47 -16.23
N GLU A 298 2.24 9.53 -14.91
CA GLU A 298 1.67 10.62 -14.10
C GLU A 298 2.27 11.98 -14.45
N ASP A 299 3.51 12.02 -14.93
CA ASP A 299 4.18 13.25 -15.37
C ASP A 299 3.67 13.71 -16.73
N GLU A 300 3.33 12.78 -17.62
CA GLU A 300 2.65 13.09 -18.88
C GLU A 300 1.30 13.76 -18.61
N PHE A 301 0.50 13.19 -17.70
CA PHE A 301 -0.79 13.75 -17.29
C PHE A 301 -0.65 15.12 -16.60
N LEU A 302 0.32 15.25 -15.70
CA LEU A 302 0.62 16.52 -15.03
C LEU A 302 1.07 17.57 -16.04
N SER A 303 1.99 17.22 -16.94
CA SER A 303 2.53 18.11 -17.96
C SER A 303 1.43 18.61 -18.90
N GLU A 304 0.58 17.70 -19.38
CA GLU A 304 -0.60 18.04 -20.19
C GLU A 304 -1.50 19.05 -19.46
N ALA A 305 -1.79 18.79 -18.18
CA ALA A 305 -2.61 19.69 -17.36
C ALA A 305 -1.93 21.04 -17.06
N MET A 306 -0.61 21.10 -17.00
CA MET A 306 0.12 22.35 -16.76
C MET A 306 0.35 23.15 -18.05
N SER A 307 0.40 22.50 -19.21
CA SER A 307 0.69 23.12 -20.50
C SER A 307 -0.51 23.42 -21.38
N PHE A 308 -1.74 23.03 -21.01
CA PHE A 308 -2.90 23.33 -21.86
C PHE A 308 -3.20 24.84 -21.91
N ASP A 309 -3.70 25.32 -23.04
CA ASP A 309 -3.80 26.75 -23.35
C ASP A 309 -5.24 27.27 -23.49
N SER A 310 -6.26 26.40 -23.35
CA SER A 310 -7.67 26.79 -23.44
C SER A 310 -8.57 25.99 -22.49
N LEU A 311 -9.47 26.68 -21.79
CA LEU A 311 -10.49 26.06 -20.92
C LEU A 311 -11.51 25.21 -21.68
N GLU A 312 -11.62 25.35 -23.01
CA GLU A 312 -12.54 24.54 -23.83
C GLU A 312 -12.25 23.03 -23.74
N ILE A 313 -11.00 22.65 -23.47
CA ILE A 313 -10.59 21.25 -23.30
C ILE A 313 -11.38 20.58 -22.15
N LEU A 314 -11.75 21.34 -21.11
CA LEU A 314 -12.49 20.84 -19.95
C LEU A 314 -13.95 20.47 -20.27
N ASN A 315 -14.47 20.91 -21.42
CA ASN A 315 -15.82 20.52 -21.87
C ASN A 315 -15.87 19.06 -22.35
N ASN A 316 -14.71 18.48 -22.72
CA ASN A 316 -14.61 17.09 -23.12
C ASN A 316 -14.59 16.14 -21.92
N ASP A 317 -14.63 14.83 -22.20
CA ASP A 317 -14.38 13.80 -21.20
C ASP A 317 -12.91 13.86 -20.74
N CYS A 318 -12.71 14.20 -19.47
CA CYS A 318 -11.39 14.32 -18.83
C CYS A 318 -11.09 13.12 -17.91
N SER A 319 -11.93 12.08 -17.89
CA SER A 319 -11.81 10.93 -16.99
C SER A 319 -10.49 10.15 -17.15
N SER A 320 -9.81 10.30 -18.28
CA SER A 320 -8.51 9.70 -18.56
C SER A 320 -7.34 10.39 -17.83
N ASN A 321 -7.47 11.66 -17.45
CA ASN A 321 -6.42 12.45 -16.80
C ASN A 321 -6.98 13.12 -15.53
N LYS A 322 -6.57 12.59 -14.37
CA LYS A 322 -7.08 13.04 -13.06
C LYS A 322 -6.77 14.50 -12.73
N TYR A 323 -5.70 15.06 -13.29
CA TYR A 323 -5.37 16.48 -13.11
C TYR A 323 -6.35 17.38 -13.87
N LEU A 324 -6.65 17.05 -15.13
CA LEU A 324 -7.65 17.77 -15.93
C LEU A 324 -9.06 17.62 -15.36
N GLU A 325 -9.44 16.41 -14.95
CA GLU A 325 -10.71 16.14 -14.26
C GLU A 325 -10.88 17.04 -13.03
N ASN A 326 -9.83 17.17 -12.21
CA ASN A 326 -9.89 18.00 -11.02
C ASN A 326 -9.84 19.50 -11.32
N ILE A 327 -9.17 19.95 -12.40
CA ILE A 327 -9.26 21.34 -12.86
C ILE A 327 -10.69 21.67 -13.31
N LYS A 328 -11.35 20.75 -14.02
CA LYS A 328 -12.75 20.88 -14.41
C LYS A 328 -13.65 21.00 -13.18
N LEU A 329 -13.46 20.13 -12.19
CA LEU A 329 -14.24 20.19 -10.96
C LEU A 329 -14.01 21.49 -10.16
N ILE A 330 -12.78 21.99 -10.12
CA ILE A 330 -12.48 23.30 -9.53
C ILE A 330 -13.31 24.38 -10.23
N LYS A 331 -13.27 24.44 -11.57
CA LYS A 331 -14.09 25.37 -12.37
C LYS A 331 -15.57 25.27 -12.02
N GLU A 332 -16.13 24.05 -12.03
CA GLU A 332 -17.54 23.81 -11.70
C GLU A 332 -17.89 24.26 -10.27
N THR A 333 -16.98 24.07 -9.31
CA THR A 333 -17.18 24.52 -7.91
C THR A 333 -17.19 26.05 -7.81
N PHE A 334 -16.33 26.76 -8.54
CA PHE A 334 -16.36 28.23 -8.59
C PHE A 334 -17.64 28.76 -9.24
N GLU A 335 -18.12 28.08 -10.30
CA GLU A 335 -19.37 28.39 -10.98
C GLU A 335 -20.60 28.13 -10.10
N GLU A 336 -20.64 27.01 -9.37
CA GLU A 336 -21.70 26.68 -8.40
C GLU A 336 -21.82 27.77 -7.31
N LEU A 337 -20.69 28.32 -6.88
CA LEU A 337 -20.61 29.32 -5.81
C LEU A 337 -20.83 30.76 -6.28
N ASP A 338 -21.07 31.01 -7.58
CA ASP A 338 -21.27 32.35 -8.16
C ASP A 338 -20.16 33.34 -7.74
N PHE A 339 -18.90 32.88 -7.75
CA PHE A 339 -17.77 33.68 -7.25
C PHE A 339 -17.47 34.88 -8.18
N PRO A 340 -17.37 36.11 -7.64
CA PRO A 340 -17.24 37.32 -8.45
C PRO A 340 -15.92 37.40 -9.23
N PHE A 341 -16.01 37.68 -10.52
CA PHE A 341 -14.86 37.75 -11.43
C PHE A 341 -13.83 38.80 -11.01
N GLU A 342 -14.29 39.94 -10.50
CA GLU A 342 -13.45 41.03 -10.00
C GLU A 342 -12.50 40.61 -8.85
N CYS A 343 -12.81 39.51 -8.15
CA CYS A 343 -12.05 39.06 -6.98
C CYS A 343 -10.93 38.04 -7.29
N TYR A 344 -10.81 37.53 -8.53
CA TYR A 344 -9.82 36.50 -8.85
C TYR A 344 -8.37 36.94 -8.65
N ALA A 345 -8.04 38.20 -8.95
CA ALA A 345 -6.70 38.73 -8.76
C ALA A 345 -6.31 38.80 -7.27
N ASP A 346 -7.24 39.25 -6.42
CA ASP A 346 -7.04 39.30 -4.96
C ASP A 346 -6.98 37.90 -4.36
N LEU A 347 -7.78 36.96 -4.88
CA LEU A 347 -7.73 35.56 -4.50
C LEU A 347 -6.38 34.92 -4.86
N LEU A 348 -5.84 35.17 -6.05
CA LEU A 348 -4.52 34.67 -6.46
C LEU A 348 -3.42 35.18 -5.53
N LYS A 349 -3.46 36.46 -5.17
CA LYS A 349 -2.54 37.07 -4.19
C LYS A 349 -2.68 36.42 -2.82
N TYR A 350 -3.92 36.21 -2.36
CA TYR A 350 -4.21 35.52 -1.11
C TYR A 350 -3.67 34.09 -1.11
N ILE A 351 -3.90 33.32 -2.17
CA ILE A 351 -3.41 31.94 -2.32
C ILE A 351 -1.88 31.89 -2.22
N LYS A 352 -1.17 32.83 -2.86
CA LYS A 352 0.30 32.88 -2.83
C LYS A 352 0.84 33.24 -1.43
N ASP A 353 0.31 34.30 -0.82
CA ASP A 353 0.89 34.89 0.39
C ASP A 353 0.31 34.32 1.71
N ASN A 354 -0.91 33.77 1.69
CA ASN A 354 -1.68 33.41 2.90
C ASN A 354 -2.05 31.92 3.00
N ILE A 355 -1.60 31.07 2.07
CA ILE A 355 -1.62 29.62 2.25
C ILE A 355 -0.28 29.18 2.84
N TRP A 356 -0.34 28.56 4.02
CA TRP A 356 0.84 28.20 4.79
C TRP A 356 0.96 26.69 5.00
N PHE A 357 2.21 26.22 4.91
CA PHE A 357 2.66 24.87 5.23
C PHE A 357 3.66 24.91 6.39
N VAL A 358 3.68 23.82 7.14
CA VAL A 358 4.84 23.47 7.96
C VAL A 358 5.68 22.49 7.16
N VAL A 359 6.80 22.97 6.62
CA VAL A 359 7.72 22.17 5.82
C VAL A 359 8.75 21.51 6.74
N ILE A 360 8.75 20.18 6.73
CA ILE A 360 9.68 19.35 7.48
C ILE A 360 10.69 18.79 6.49
N THR A 361 11.96 19.16 6.66
CA THR A 361 13.06 18.64 5.84
C THR A 361 13.81 17.59 6.63
N THR A 362 13.90 16.37 6.09
CA THR A 362 14.58 15.25 6.75
C THR A 362 15.89 14.91 6.06
N LYS A 363 16.97 14.78 6.84
CA LYS A 363 18.23 14.15 6.40
C LYS A 363 18.28 12.74 6.99
N ALA A 364 17.65 11.79 6.32
CA ALA A 364 17.70 10.39 6.70
C ALA A 364 17.39 9.51 5.47
N GLY A 365 17.58 8.19 5.59
CA GLY A 365 17.06 7.23 4.62
C GLY A 365 15.53 7.36 4.45
N ILE A 366 14.99 6.89 3.32
CA ILE A 366 13.57 7.07 2.99
C ILE A 366 12.72 6.36 4.07
N SER A 367 13.13 5.17 4.51
CA SER A 367 12.48 4.44 5.61
C SER A 367 12.30 5.24 6.90
N LYS A 368 13.37 5.87 7.39
CA LYS A 368 13.32 6.66 8.64
C LYS A 368 12.51 7.94 8.43
N THR A 369 12.62 8.52 7.24
CA THR A 369 11.84 9.68 6.83
C THR A 369 10.33 9.38 6.81
N LEU A 370 9.91 8.21 6.34
CA LEU A 370 8.52 7.76 6.38
C LEU A 370 8.03 7.35 7.77
N GLU A 371 8.93 6.87 8.64
CA GLU A 371 8.59 6.62 10.06
C GLU A 371 8.29 7.94 10.80
N ILE A 372 9.14 8.96 10.59
CA ILE A 372 8.90 10.32 11.09
C ILE A 372 7.55 10.82 10.56
N PHE A 373 7.30 10.61 9.27
CA PHE A 373 6.03 10.98 8.66
C PHE A 373 4.83 10.35 9.38
N ASN A 374 4.82 9.03 9.54
CA ASN A 374 3.74 8.32 10.23
C ASN A 374 3.54 8.78 11.68
N THR A 375 4.62 9.23 12.33
CA THR A 375 4.54 9.78 13.69
C THR A 375 3.96 11.19 13.73
N ILE A 376 4.25 12.02 12.71
CA ILE A 376 3.82 13.42 12.65
C ILE A 376 2.42 13.56 12.04
N ASN A 377 2.04 12.67 11.13
CA ASN A 377 0.74 12.70 10.49
C ASN A 377 -0.36 12.27 11.45
N THR A 378 -1.15 13.24 11.87
CA THR A 378 -2.42 13.05 12.59
C THR A 378 -3.61 13.69 11.86
N ALA A 379 -3.37 14.37 10.72
CA ALA A 379 -4.38 15.19 10.02
C ALA A 379 -4.46 14.96 8.48
N GLY A 380 -3.76 13.95 7.94
CA GLY A 380 -3.77 13.60 6.51
C GLY A 380 -4.32 12.19 6.25
N LEU A 381 -4.45 11.79 4.98
CA LEU A 381 -4.61 10.37 4.64
C LEU A 381 -3.30 9.67 5.01
N ASP A 382 -3.34 8.76 5.98
CA ASP A 382 -2.18 7.99 6.41
C ASP A 382 -1.52 7.28 5.21
N LEU A 383 -0.19 7.09 5.27
CA LEU A 383 0.44 6.07 4.44
C LEU A 383 -0.12 4.74 4.92
N ASN A 384 -0.93 4.09 4.08
CA ASN A 384 -1.41 2.76 4.42
C ASN A 384 -0.20 1.82 4.54
N GLY A 385 -0.32 0.75 5.36
CA GLY A 385 0.76 -0.23 5.51
C GLY A 385 1.27 -0.79 4.17
N GLY A 386 0.42 -0.82 3.14
CA GLY A 386 0.79 -1.19 1.77
C GLY A 386 1.79 -0.23 1.09
N ASP A 387 1.71 1.07 1.36
CA ASP A 387 2.62 2.08 0.81
C ASP A 387 3.98 2.02 1.52
N LEU A 388 3.97 1.90 2.85
CA LEU A 388 5.19 1.71 3.63
C LEU A 388 5.92 0.42 3.24
N PHE A 389 5.18 -0.67 3.06
CA PHE A 389 5.73 -1.93 2.57
C PHE A 389 6.37 -1.78 1.19
N LYS A 390 5.73 -1.06 0.26
CA LYS A 390 6.27 -0.79 -1.08
C LYS A 390 7.65 -0.13 -1.00
N VAL A 391 7.77 0.90 -0.15
CA VAL A 391 9.01 1.67 0.00
C VAL A 391 10.09 0.84 0.67
N ARG A 392 9.77 0.18 1.78
CA ARG A 392 10.73 -0.66 2.52
C ARG A 392 11.22 -1.85 1.68
N LEU A 393 10.32 -2.44 0.89
CA LEU A 393 10.67 -3.47 -0.10
C LEU A 393 11.60 -2.92 -1.18
N TYR A 394 11.34 -1.71 -1.69
CA TYR A 394 12.24 -1.07 -2.65
C TYR A 394 13.63 -0.83 -2.07
N GLU A 395 13.74 -0.30 -0.85
CA GLU A 395 15.03 -0.10 -0.21
C GLU A 395 15.79 -1.41 -0.02
N TYR A 396 15.12 -2.45 0.48
CA TYR A 396 15.70 -3.77 0.63
C TYR A 396 16.19 -4.34 -0.71
N LEU A 397 15.36 -4.30 -1.75
CA LEU A 397 15.75 -4.79 -3.07
C LEU A 397 16.85 -3.92 -3.69
N LYS A 398 16.86 -2.61 -3.44
CA LYS A 398 17.91 -1.70 -3.89
C LYS A 398 19.26 -2.05 -3.26
N ASP A 399 19.28 -2.28 -1.95
CA ASP A 399 20.49 -2.69 -1.23
C ASP A 399 21.03 -4.03 -1.74
N LYS A 400 20.16 -5.03 -1.93
CA LYS A 400 20.58 -6.39 -2.31
C LYS A 400 20.76 -6.62 -3.81
N ARG A 401 20.00 -5.94 -4.68
CA ARG A 401 19.92 -6.21 -6.14
C ARG A 401 20.17 -4.98 -7.05
N GLY A 402 20.28 -3.76 -6.52
CA GLY A 402 20.61 -2.54 -7.28
C GLY A 402 19.41 -1.64 -7.62
N GLU A 403 19.64 -0.55 -8.37
CA GLU A 403 18.67 0.57 -8.44
C GLU A 403 17.38 0.32 -9.26
N ASN A 404 17.40 -0.61 -10.24
CA ASN A 404 16.28 -0.86 -11.16
C ASN A 404 15.21 -1.83 -10.64
N GLN A 405 15.04 -1.95 -9.32
CA GLN A 405 14.08 -2.91 -8.73
C GLN A 405 12.67 -2.37 -8.59
N PHE A 406 12.52 -1.04 -8.67
CA PHE A 406 11.22 -0.39 -8.47
C PHE A 406 10.21 -0.76 -9.56
N ASP A 407 10.66 -0.90 -10.81
CA ASP A 407 9.81 -1.26 -11.94
C ASP A 407 9.06 -2.58 -11.74
N GLY A 408 9.71 -3.55 -11.10
CA GLY A 408 9.09 -4.84 -10.78
C GLY A 408 8.04 -4.72 -9.67
N ILE A 409 8.27 -3.85 -8.68
CA ILE A 409 7.29 -3.56 -7.62
C ILE A 409 6.08 -2.85 -8.23
N ASP A 410 6.29 -1.82 -9.04
CA ASP A 410 5.22 -1.10 -9.74
C ASP A 410 4.42 -2.01 -10.65
N SER A 411 5.09 -2.87 -11.41
CA SER A 411 4.43 -3.86 -12.26
C SER A 411 3.51 -4.78 -11.45
N LEU A 412 3.94 -5.23 -10.27
CA LEU A 412 3.10 -6.07 -9.39
C LEU A 412 1.84 -5.32 -8.94
N TYR A 413 1.99 -4.06 -8.51
CA TYR A 413 0.87 -3.23 -8.05
C TYR A 413 -0.10 -2.89 -9.19
N ASN A 414 0.42 -2.58 -10.39
CA ASN A 414 -0.41 -2.33 -11.57
C ASN A 414 -1.18 -3.57 -12.00
N GLN A 415 -0.56 -4.76 -11.99
CA GLN A 415 -1.28 -6.01 -12.29
C GLN A 415 -2.43 -6.28 -11.32
N ILE A 416 -2.29 -5.89 -10.04
CA ILE A 416 -3.38 -5.97 -9.05
C ILE A 416 -4.52 -5.03 -9.44
N LYS A 417 -4.20 -3.77 -9.80
CA LYS A 417 -5.20 -2.78 -10.25
C LYS A 417 -5.94 -3.28 -11.49
N GLU A 418 -5.21 -3.74 -12.51
CA GLU A 418 -5.76 -4.26 -13.77
C GLU A 418 -6.67 -5.47 -13.51
N SER A 419 -6.23 -6.43 -12.70
CA SER A 419 -7.03 -7.61 -12.34
C SER A 419 -8.34 -7.22 -11.64
N ASN A 420 -8.34 -6.19 -10.80
CA ASN A 420 -9.55 -5.69 -10.14
C ASN A 420 -10.46 -4.93 -11.10
N LEU A 421 -9.91 -4.12 -12.01
CA LEU A 421 -10.70 -3.42 -13.03
C LEU A 421 -11.46 -4.42 -13.91
N GLU A 422 -10.78 -5.48 -14.38
CA GLU A 422 -11.42 -6.56 -15.12
C GLU A 422 -12.48 -7.30 -14.30
N TRP A 423 -12.18 -7.59 -13.04
CA TRP A 423 -13.11 -8.29 -12.15
C TRP A 423 -14.38 -7.48 -11.86
N ARG A 424 -14.24 -6.17 -11.66
CA ARG A 424 -15.33 -5.24 -11.36
C ARG A 424 -16.31 -5.03 -12.51
N ILE A 425 -16.00 -5.51 -13.72
CA ILE A 425 -16.95 -5.54 -14.84
C ILE A 425 -18.18 -6.37 -14.47
N ASN A 426 -17.99 -7.47 -13.72
CA ASN A 426 -19.06 -8.40 -13.35
C ASN A 426 -19.33 -8.47 -11.85
N HIS A 427 -18.55 -7.77 -11.02
CA HIS A 427 -18.62 -7.85 -9.55
C HIS A 427 -18.53 -6.46 -8.90
N ASN A 428 -19.09 -6.31 -7.70
CA ASN A 428 -19.08 -5.05 -6.95
C ASN A 428 -18.02 -4.98 -5.84
N PHE A 429 -17.03 -5.87 -5.86
CA PHE A 429 -15.96 -5.97 -4.87
C PHE A 429 -14.61 -6.26 -5.54
N ASP A 430 -13.51 -6.11 -4.80
CA ASP A 430 -12.17 -6.38 -5.31
C ASP A 430 -11.78 -7.86 -5.25
N LEU A 431 -11.14 -8.33 -6.33
CA LEU A 431 -10.63 -9.68 -6.42
C LEU A 431 -9.42 -9.90 -5.51
N VAL A 432 -8.52 -8.92 -5.45
CA VAL A 432 -7.27 -8.96 -4.68
C VAL A 432 -6.88 -7.56 -4.26
N ASN A 433 -6.31 -7.39 -3.07
CA ASN A 433 -5.70 -6.13 -2.68
C ASN A 433 -4.30 -6.35 -2.10
N VAL A 434 -3.54 -5.26 -1.99
CA VAL A 434 -2.15 -5.29 -1.53
C VAL A 434 -2.05 -5.83 -0.09
N ASP A 435 -3.00 -5.50 0.78
CA ASP A 435 -2.99 -5.97 2.17
C ASP A 435 -3.21 -7.48 2.28
N MET A 436 -4.06 -8.07 1.44
CA MET A 436 -4.21 -9.53 1.32
C MET A 436 -2.91 -10.18 0.85
N VAL A 437 -2.26 -9.63 -0.17
CA VAL A 437 -0.96 -10.12 -0.67
C VAL A 437 0.09 -10.09 0.43
N ARG A 438 0.17 -8.96 1.17
CA ARG A 438 1.10 -8.77 2.29
C ARG A 438 0.85 -9.76 3.42
N ASP A 439 -0.42 -9.96 3.81
CA ASP A 439 -0.79 -10.84 4.92
C ASP A 439 -0.53 -12.31 4.59
N VAL A 440 -0.82 -12.77 3.36
CA VAL A 440 -0.45 -14.12 2.91
C VAL A 440 1.06 -14.27 2.77
N TYR A 441 1.75 -13.26 2.21
CA TYR A 441 3.21 -13.31 2.05
C TYR A 441 3.93 -13.37 3.41
N LYS A 442 3.40 -12.71 4.44
CA LYS A 442 3.90 -12.84 5.82
C LYS A 442 3.86 -14.30 6.26
N THR A 443 2.71 -14.96 6.15
CA THR A 443 2.55 -16.37 6.57
C THR A 443 3.42 -17.30 5.72
N TYR A 444 3.57 -17.02 4.43
CA TYR A 444 4.50 -17.71 3.53
C TYR A 444 5.95 -17.59 4.01
N LEU A 445 6.42 -16.38 4.32
CA LEU A 445 7.78 -16.13 4.81
C LEU A 445 8.06 -16.81 6.14
N ILE A 446 7.14 -16.66 7.11
CA ILE A 446 7.27 -17.29 8.43
C ILE A 446 7.43 -18.80 8.29
N THR A 447 6.64 -19.41 7.41
CA THR A 447 6.66 -20.85 7.18
C THR A 447 7.91 -21.29 6.43
N LYS A 448 8.25 -20.61 5.33
CA LYS A 448 9.38 -20.95 4.44
C LYS A 448 10.73 -20.86 5.16
N PHE A 449 10.89 -19.85 6.02
CA PHE A 449 12.15 -19.59 6.72
C PHE A 449 12.15 -20.08 8.18
N ASP A 450 11.11 -20.83 8.60
CA ASP A 450 10.97 -21.37 9.96
C ASP A 450 11.17 -20.27 11.04
N LEU A 451 10.48 -19.14 10.87
CA LEU A 451 10.51 -18.02 11.82
C LEU A 451 9.72 -18.37 13.11
N PRO A 452 9.95 -17.65 14.23
CA PRO A 452 9.26 -17.91 15.48
C PRO A 452 7.72 -17.97 15.36
N LYS A 453 7.11 -19.01 15.95
CA LYS A 453 5.66 -19.26 15.88
C LYS A 453 4.79 -18.09 16.38
N SER A 454 5.30 -17.29 17.31
CA SER A 454 4.60 -16.09 17.81
C SER A 454 4.29 -15.09 16.69
N MET A 455 5.06 -15.06 15.60
CA MET A 455 4.89 -14.11 14.50
C MET A 455 3.65 -14.36 13.66
N TYR A 456 3.11 -15.60 13.63
CA TYR A 456 1.81 -15.85 13.00
C TYR A 456 0.66 -15.07 13.68
N GLU A 457 0.87 -14.64 14.93
CA GLU A 457 -0.10 -13.84 15.68
C GLU A 457 0.06 -12.33 15.47
N TRP A 458 1.16 -11.90 14.88
CA TRP A 458 1.44 -10.48 14.71
C TRP A 458 0.58 -9.85 13.61
N GLY A 459 0.27 -8.57 13.82
CA GLY A 459 -0.24 -7.70 12.76
C GLY A 459 0.76 -7.62 11.61
N THR A 460 0.25 -7.47 10.39
CA THR A 460 1.06 -7.48 9.17
C THR A 460 2.09 -6.36 9.14
N ASP A 461 1.71 -5.15 9.59
CA ASP A 461 2.63 -4.00 9.65
C ASP A 461 3.76 -4.24 10.65
N ARG A 462 3.43 -4.61 11.90
CA ARG A 462 4.43 -4.98 12.93
C ARG A 462 5.44 -6.01 12.41
N PHE A 463 4.97 -7.04 11.70
CA PHE A 463 5.86 -8.06 11.15
C PHE A 463 6.84 -7.48 10.14
N TYR A 464 6.35 -6.72 9.15
CA TYR A 464 7.22 -6.17 8.11
C TYR A 464 8.15 -5.09 8.65
N ASP A 465 7.68 -4.23 9.54
CA ASP A 465 8.53 -3.21 10.18
C ASP A 465 9.70 -3.87 10.91
N THR A 466 9.40 -4.87 11.75
CA THR A 466 10.42 -5.65 12.47
C THR A 466 11.38 -6.37 11.50
N LEU A 467 10.84 -7.00 10.45
CA LEU A 467 11.64 -7.74 9.48
C LEU A 467 12.59 -6.81 8.71
N PHE A 468 12.08 -5.69 8.19
CA PHE A 468 12.88 -4.74 7.43
C PHE A 468 13.92 -4.05 8.30
N ASP A 469 13.59 -3.68 9.54
CA ASP A 469 14.56 -3.06 10.45
C ASP A 469 15.78 -3.96 10.69
N VAL A 470 15.57 -5.27 10.82
CA VAL A 470 16.67 -6.23 10.96
C VAL A 470 17.39 -6.48 9.63
N CYS A 471 16.66 -6.63 8.52
CA CYS A 471 17.25 -6.91 7.20
C CYS A 471 18.03 -5.74 6.58
N LEU A 472 17.71 -4.51 6.99
CA LEU A 472 18.34 -3.25 6.55
C LEU A 472 19.32 -2.68 7.58
N ASP A 473 19.62 -3.42 8.66
CA ASP A 473 20.50 -2.99 9.75
C ASP A 473 20.09 -1.64 10.39
N VAL A 474 18.79 -1.33 10.43
CA VAL A 474 18.25 -0.08 11.01
C VAL A 474 18.15 -0.19 12.53
N ALA A 475 17.57 -1.28 13.05
CA ALA A 475 17.39 -1.50 14.47
C ALA A 475 17.35 -3.00 14.83
N PRO A 476 17.98 -3.42 15.93
CA PRO A 476 17.91 -4.80 16.40
C PRO A 476 16.57 -5.06 17.10
N HIS A 477 16.01 -6.26 16.88
CA HIS A 477 14.76 -6.69 17.52
C HIS A 477 14.97 -8.04 18.23
N GLN A 478 14.85 -8.08 19.56
CA GLN A 478 15.12 -9.29 20.36
C GLN A 478 14.20 -10.48 20.01
N GLU A 479 13.00 -10.19 19.52
CA GLU A 479 11.98 -11.20 19.17
C GLU A 479 12.29 -11.95 17.87
N LEU A 480 13.17 -11.39 17.04
CA LEU A 480 13.56 -11.90 15.73
C LEU A 480 15.05 -12.25 15.81
N ASN A 481 15.39 -13.55 15.89
CA ASN A 481 16.81 -13.95 15.91
C ASN A 481 17.50 -13.39 14.67
N THR A 482 18.45 -12.48 14.86
CA THR A 482 19.13 -11.74 13.79
C THR A 482 19.67 -12.69 12.71
N ASN A 483 20.21 -13.84 13.08
CA ASN A 483 20.73 -14.81 12.11
C ASN A 483 19.65 -15.47 11.24
N LYS A 484 18.47 -15.77 11.79
CA LYS A 484 17.34 -16.31 11.00
C LYS A 484 16.72 -15.22 10.12
N ALA A 485 16.66 -14.00 10.62
CA ALA A 485 16.14 -12.83 9.89
C ALA A 485 16.98 -12.46 8.68
N HIS A 486 18.31 -12.39 8.82
CA HIS A 486 19.22 -12.16 7.70
C HIS A 486 19.18 -13.28 6.65
N GLY A 487 18.74 -14.48 7.05
CA GLY A 487 18.47 -15.59 6.13
C GLY A 487 17.19 -15.43 5.32
N VAL A 488 16.29 -14.50 5.68
CA VAL A 488 15.07 -14.24 4.92
C VAL A 488 15.42 -13.48 3.65
N VAL A 489 15.16 -14.12 2.51
CA VAL A 489 15.34 -13.49 1.20
C VAL A 489 13.97 -13.07 0.67
N LEU A 490 13.73 -11.76 0.64
CA LEU A 490 12.56 -11.19 -0.03
C LEU A 490 12.83 -11.08 -1.53
N CYS A 491 11.86 -11.49 -2.35
CA CYS A 491 11.96 -11.35 -3.80
C CYS A 491 10.60 -11.17 -4.47
N LEU A 492 10.61 -10.52 -5.63
CA LEU A 492 9.39 -10.21 -6.38
C LEU A 492 8.75 -11.47 -6.97
N GLU A 493 9.54 -12.50 -7.26
CA GLU A 493 9.03 -13.76 -7.82
C GLU A 493 8.11 -14.49 -6.82
N ASP A 494 8.44 -14.46 -5.52
CA ASP A 494 7.59 -15.06 -4.49
C ASP A 494 6.31 -14.24 -4.28
N LEU A 495 6.40 -12.90 -4.28
CA LEU A 495 5.24 -12.01 -4.19
C LEU A 495 4.29 -12.19 -5.38
N GLN A 496 4.84 -12.37 -6.58
CA GLN A 496 4.07 -12.66 -7.79
C GLN A 496 3.30 -13.97 -7.64
N LYS A 497 3.97 -15.05 -7.18
CA LYS A 497 3.32 -16.33 -6.91
C LYS A 497 2.18 -16.18 -5.90
N VAL A 498 2.43 -15.47 -4.80
CA VAL A 498 1.41 -15.20 -3.76
C VAL A 498 0.20 -14.50 -4.36
N LYS A 499 0.40 -13.42 -5.11
CA LYS A 499 -0.67 -12.69 -5.78
C LYS A 499 -1.45 -13.61 -6.74
N ASP A 500 -0.76 -14.39 -7.57
CA ASP A 500 -1.39 -15.28 -8.54
C ASP A 500 -2.19 -16.40 -7.85
N ALA A 501 -1.72 -16.93 -6.73
CA ALA A 501 -2.46 -17.91 -5.93
C ALA A 501 -3.71 -17.32 -5.26
N ILE A 502 -3.64 -16.07 -4.78
CA ILE A 502 -4.80 -15.35 -4.25
C ILE A 502 -5.85 -15.17 -5.34
N ILE A 503 -5.44 -14.64 -6.51
CA ILE A 503 -6.31 -14.46 -7.67
C ILE A 503 -6.96 -15.78 -8.07
N ARG A 504 -6.18 -16.87 -8.14
CA ARG A 504 -6.68 -18.20 -8.49
C ARG A 504 -7.72 -18.69 -7.49
N TRP A 505 -7.45 -18.59 -6.19
CA TRP A 505 -8.41 -19.01 -5.17
C TRP A 505 -9.67 -18.14 -5.18
N ASN A 506 -9.54 -16.81 -5.35
CA ASN A 506 -10.70 -15.91 -5.31
C ASN A 506 -11.57 -15.99 -6.58
N LYS A 507 -10.99 -16.35 -7.74
CA LYS A 507 -11.73 -16.63 -8.99
C LYS A 507 -12.40 -18.01 -9.01
N ARG A 508 -12.21 -18.85 -7.99
CA ARG A 508 -12.76 -20.23 -8.00
C ARG A 508 -14.28 -20.21 -8.11
N ASN A 509 -14.83 -21.21 -8.80
CA ASN A 509 -16.26 -21.47 -8.78
C ASN A 509 -16.64 -22.23 -7.49
N VAL A 510 -17.73 -21.83 -6.85
CA VAL A 510 -18.34 -22.55 -5.71
C VAL A 510 -19.63 -23.18 -6.23
N ASP A 511 -19.47 -24.27 -6.96
CA ASP A 511 -20.51 -24.98 -7.72
C ASP A 511 -21.23 -26.10 -6.94
N SER A 512 -20.91 -26.26 -5.65
CA SER A 512 -21.53 -27.28 -4.79
C SER A 512 -21.87 -26.73 -3.40
N GLN A 513 -22.94 -27.28 -2.80
CA GLN A 513 -23.36 -26.95 -1.44
C GLN A 513 -22.30 -27.33 -0.40
N GLU A 514 -21.56 -28.42 -0.64
CA GLU A 514 -20.46 -28.91 0.20
C GLU A 514 -19.29 -27.93 0.25
N LYS A 515 -18.90 -27.38 -0.91
CA LYS A 515 -17.86 -26.34 -1.00
C LYS A 515 -18.32 -25.07 -0.27
N MET A 516 -19.56 -24.64 -0.54
CA MET A 516 -20.14 -23.45 0.07
C MET A 516 -20.20 -23.55 1.60
N ILE A 517 -20.68 -24.67 2.16
CA ILE A 517 -20.78 -24.83 3.61
C ILE A 517 -19.40 -24.91 4.27
N ALA A 518 -18.39 -25.48 3.60
CA ALA A 518 -17.02 -25.47 4.11
C ALA A 518 -16.47 -24.04 4.25
N ASP A 519 -16.61 -23.22 3.20
CA ASP A 519 -16.23 -21.80 3.23
C ASP A 519 -16.96 -21.03 4.33
N LEU A 520 -18.28 -21.22 4.43
CA LEU A 520 -19.11 -20.57 5.43
C LEU A 520 -18.68 -20.94 6.85
N LEU A 521 -18.46 -22.23 7.11
CA LEU A 521 -18.05 -22.71 8.43
C LEU A 521 -16.69 -22.15 8.83
N VAL A 522 -15.69 -22.13 7.94
CA VAL A 522 -14.39 -21.53 8.27
C VAL A 522 -14.56 -20.05 8.59
N CYS A 523 -15.24 -19.29 7.72
CA CYS A 523 -15.47 -17.86 7.90
C CYS A 523 -16.20 -17.53 9.21
N LYS A 524 -17.21 -18.32 9.59
CA LYS A 524 -18.01 -18.10 10.81
C LYS A 524 -17.35 -18.63 12.08
N SER A 525 -16.45 -19.62 11.97
CA SER A 525 -15.74 -20.22 13.09
C SER A 525 -14.86 -19.22 13.85
N ARG A 526 -14.35 -19.61 15.02
CA ARG A 526 -13.32 -18.83 15.72
C ARG A 526 -11.97 -18.84 15.00
N TYR A 527 -11.82 -19.73 14.03
CA TYR A 527 -10.59 -20.03 13.30
C TYR A 527 -10.60 -19.39 11.90
N GLY A 528 -11.54 -18.47 11.61
CA GLY A 528 -11.61 -17.74 10.34
C GLY A 528 -10.33 -16.98 9.97
N ARG A 529 -9.45 -16.69 10.94
CA ARG A 529 -8.11 -16.13 10.71
C ARG A 529 -7.22 -17.00 9.81
N TYR A 530 -7.52 -18.29 9.67
CA TYR A 530 -6.76 -19.23 8.84
C TYR A 530 -7.31 -19.34 7.41
N TRP A 531 -8.09 -18.35 6.95
CA TRP A 531 -8.59 -18.23 5.58
C TRP A 531 -7.50 -18.32 4.49
N GLN A 532 -6.24 -18.07 4.85
CA GLN A 532 -5.08 -18.12 3.96
C GLN A 532 -4.65 -19.55 3.59
N TYR A 533 -5.13 -20.58 4.31
CA TYR A 533 -4.70 -21.96 4.10
C TYR A 533 -4.83 -22.44 2.64
N PRO A 534 -5.96 -22.25 1.94
CA PRO A 534 -6.11 -22.69 0.56
C PRO A 534 -5.08 -22.06 -0.38
N ILE A 535 -4.77 -20.79 -0.15
CA ILE A 535 -3.79 -20.04 -0.93
C ILE A 535 -2.38 -20.60 -0.67
N LEU A 536 -2.03 -20.86 0.58
CA LEU A 536 -0.74 -21.47 0.95
C LEU A 536 -0.61 -22.89 0.43
N TYR A 537 -1.72 -23.65 0.36
CA TYR A 537 -1.74 -24.96 -0.28
C TYR A 537 -1.35 -24.84 -1.77
N LEU A 538 -2.04 -23.99 -2.52
CA LEU A 538 -1.75 -23.75 -3.94
C LEU A 538 -0.28 -23.33 -4.15
N LEU A 539 0.24 -22.46 -3.27
CA LEU A 539 1.61 -21.96 -3.34
C LEU A 539 2.67 -23.02 -3.06
N PHE A 540 2.59 -23.70 -1.91
CA PHE A 540 3.65 -24.62 -1.49
C PHE A 540 3.59 -25.94 -2.26
N MET A 541 2.39 -26.44 -2.56
CA MET A 541 2.23 -27.66 -3.36
C MET A 541 2.45 -27.43 -4.86
N ASN A 542 2.55 -26.17 -5.30
CA ASN A 542 2.56 -25.80 -6.71
C ASN A 542 1.35 -26.38 -7.46
N GLU A 543 0.19 -26.32 -6.80
CA GLU A 543 -1.08 -26.83 -7.30
C GLU A 543 -1.79 -25.74 -8.12
N ASN A 544 -2.29 -26.13 -9.29
CA ASN A 544 -3.03 -25.24 -10.17
C ASN A 544 -4.54 -25.50 -10.13
N ASN A 545 -4.96 -26.69 -9.69
CA ASN A 545 -6.36 -27.04 -9.57
C ASN A 545 -6.88 -26.71 -8.17
N VAL A 546 -7.76 -25.71 -8.09
CA VAL A 546 -8.42 -25.30 -6.84
C VAL A 546 -9.28 -26.41 -6.23
N GLU A 547 -9.73 -27.37 -7.04
CA GLU A 547 -10.53 -28.51 -6.60
C GLU A 547 -9.77 -29.41 -5.63
N ASN A 548 -8.48 -29.62 -5.87
CA ASN A 548 -7.63 -30.46 -5.03
C ASN A 548 -7.46 -29.87 -3.61
N VAL A 549 -7.74 -28.58 -3.43
CA VAL A 549 -7.68 -27.93 -2.12
C VAL A 549 -8.87 -28.32 -1.24
N TYR A 550 -10.04 -28.57 -1.85
CA TYR A 550 -11.29 -28.75 -1.12
C TYR A 550 -11.34 -30.02 -0.26
N GLU A 551 -10.64 -31.08 -0.66
CA GLU A 551 -10.47 -32.30 0.16
C GLU A 551 -9.98 -31.95 1.56
N THR A 552 -8.87 -31.21 1.65
CA THR A 552 -8.31 -30.79 2.94
C THR A 552 -9.07 -29.62 3.59
N TRP A 553 -9.67 -28.74 2.77
CA TRP A 553 -10.40 -27.58 3.26
C TRP A 553 -11.68 -27.96 4.00
N GLN A 554 -12.42 -28.96 3.50
CA GLN A 554 -13.61 -29.49 4.15
C GLN A 554 -13.27 -30.12 5.51
N LEU A 555 -12.17 -30.89 5.59
CA LEU A 555 -11.68 -31.44 6.86
C LEU A 555 -11.34 -30.34 7.87
N LEU A 556 -10.65 -29.28 7.44
CA LEU A 556 -10.36 -28.12 8.30
C LEU A 556 -11.63 -27.41 8.76
N ALA A 557 -12.63 -27.23 7.89
CA ALA A 557 -13.92 -26.66 8.25
C ALA A 557 -14.60 -27.46 9.38
N ARG A 558 -14.53 -28.80 9.34
CA ARG A 558 -15.04 -29.69 10.41
C ARG A 558 -14.23 -29.54 11.69
N ILE A 559 -12.91 -29.55 11.62
CA ILE A 559 -12.04 -29.36 12.79
C ILE A 559 -12.32 -28.01 13.47
N PHE A 560 -12.43 -26.93 12.70
CA PHE A 560 -12.72 -25.59 13.19
C PHE A 560 -14.13 -25.48 13.77
N PHE A 561 -15.11 -26.17 13.17
CA PHE A 561 -16.46 -26.30 13.73
C PHE A 561 -16.41 -26.94 15.13
N ALA A 562 -15.79 -28.12 15.27
CA ALA A 562 -15.69 -28.83 16.55
C ALA A 562 -15.04 -27.96 17.65
N TYR A 563 -13.89 -27.34 17.35
CA TYR A 563 -13.25 -26.43 18.30
C TYR A 563 -14.11 -25.22 18.65
N SER A 564 -14.80 -24.63 17.68
CA SER A 564 -15.54 -23.38 17.88
C SER A 564 -16.81 -23.58 18.70
N ILE A 565 -17.43 -24.76 18.61
CA ILE A 565 -18.61 -25.10 19.40
C ILE A 565 -18.23 -25.58 20.81
N TYR A 566 -17.06 -26.21 20.98
CA TYR A 566 -16.62 -26.71 22.29
C TYR A 566 -15.95 -25.63 23.15
N TYR A 567 -15.02 -24.85 22.56
CA TYR A 567 -14.27 -23.83 23.30
C TYR A 567 -14.86 -22.42 23.14
N ALA A 568 -14.88 -21.67 24.24
CA ALA A 568 -15.33 -20.27 24.26
C ALA A 568 -14.37 -19.31 23.53
N LYS A 569 -13.11 -19.71 23.29
CA LYS A 569 -12.04 -18.93 22.64
C LYS A 569 -11.14 -19.81 21.79
N ILE A 570 -10.28 -19.22 20.96
CA ILE A 570 -9.20 -19.94 20.27
C ILE A 570 -8.25 -20.52 21.33
N VAL A 571 -7.91 -21.81 21.20
CA VAL A 571 -7.01 -22.51 22.13
C VAL A 571 -5.64 -22.77 21.51
N ASN A 572 -4.60 -22.86 22.34
CA ASN A 572 -3.23 -23.09 21.88
C ASN A 572 -3.06 -24.41 21.11
N GLU A 573 -3.83 -25.44 21.46
CA GLU A 573 -3.84 -26.70 20.74
C GLU A 573 -4.23 -26.51 19.25
N GLY A 574 -5.30 -25.78 18.99
CA GLY A 574 -5.74 -25.46 17.63
C GLY A 574 -4.76 -24.57 16.86
N LYS A 575 -4.09 -23.64 17.54
CA LYS A 575 -3.02 -22.81 16.94
C LYS A 575 -1.81 -23.65 16.54
N ASN A 576 -1.32 -24.47 17.47
CA ASN A 576 -0.18 -25.36 17.24
C ASN A 576 -0.46 -26.38 16.15
N PHE A 577 -1.70 -26.87 16.07
CA PHE A 577 -2.15 -27.73 14.97
C PHE A 577 -1.96 -27.02 13.62
N MET A 578 -2.48 -25.79 13.47
CA MET A 578 -2.33 -25.04 12.22
C MET A 578 -0.87 -24.73 11.86
N TYR A 579 0.00 -24.46 12.84
CA TYR A 579 1.43 -24.30 12.57
C TYR A 579 2.07 -25.60 12.04
N GLY A 580 1.63 -26.75 12.54
CA GLY A 580 2.01 -28.06 12.00
C GLY A 580 1.58 -28.22 10.54
N ILE A 581 0.32 -27.87 10.24
CA ILE A 581 -0.24 -27.92 8.88
C ILE A 581 0.57 -27.04 7.92
N TYR A 582 0.90 -25.80 8.29
CA TYR A 582 1.72 -24.93 7.44
C TYR A 582 3.11 -25.53 7.16
N LYS A 583 3.74 -26.14 8.17
CA LYS A 583 5.03 -26.81 8.00
C LYS A 583 4.93 -28.01 7.03
N MET A 584 3.85 -28.78 7.09
CA MET A 584 3.60 -29.91 6.19
C MET A 584 3.39 -29.44 4.74
N LEU A 585 2.66 -28.33 4.55
CA LEU A 585 2.54 -27.69 3.23
C LEU A 585 3.92 -27.30 2.69
N CYS A 586 4.73 -26.59 3.49
CA CYS A 586 6.06 -26.15 3.08
C CYS A 586 7.00 -27.32 2.73
N ASN A 587 6.86 -28.44 3.44
CA ASN A 587 7.60 -29.68 3.15
C ASN A 587 7.03 -30.49 1.98
N LYS A 588 5.93 -30.05 1.38
CA LYS A 588 5.19 -30.72 0.29
C LYS A 588 4.73 -32.14 0.64
N ASP A 589 4.36 -32.33 1.91
CA ASP A 589 3.97 -33.63 2.45
C ASP A 589 2.45 -33.84 2.38
N ALA A 590 1.94 -34.01 1.16
CA ALA A 590 0.50 -34.13 0.90
C ALA A 590 -0.13 -35.37 1.56
N ALA A 591 0.59 -36.50 1.57
CA ALA A 591 0.09 -37.75 2.13
C ALA A 591 -0.11 -37.65 3.66
N ASN A 592 0.88 -37.12 4.39
CA ASN A 592 0.71 -36.95 5.83
C ASN A 592 -0.28 -35.82 6.14
N LEU A 593 -0.42 -34.81 5.28
CA LEU A 593 -1.36 -33.70 5.49
C LEU A 593 -2.79 -34.20 5.60
N VAL A 594 -3.27 -34.96 4.61
CA VAL A 594 -4.63 -35.51 4.61
C VAL A 594 -4.83 -36.41 5.82
N LYS A 595 -3.92 -37.36 6.04
CA LYS A 595 -3.97 -38.29 7.18
C LYS A 595 -4.05 -37.55 8.53
N ASN A 596 -3.24 -36.51 8.74
CA ASN A 596 -3.22 -35.78 10.00
C ASN A 596 -4.52 -34.99 10.24
N LEU A 597 -5.12 -34.44 9.16
CA LEU A 597 -6.42 -33.78 9.22
C LEU A 597 -7.53 -34.78 9.56
N GLU A 598 -7.54 -35.96 8.94
CA GLU A 598 -8.52 -37.02 9.22
C GLU A 598 -8.42 -37.53 10.66
N GLU A 599 -7.22 -37.89 11.11
CA GLU A 599 -6.96 -38.33 12.49
C GLU A 599 -7.40 -37.26 13.49
N ARG A 600 -7.12 -35.99 13.20
CA ARG A 600 -7.55 -34.89 14.06
C ARG A 600 -9.06 -34.72 14.09
N LYS A 601 -9.74 -34.82 12.94
CA LYS A 601 -11.22 -34.78 12.86
C LYS A 601 -11.83 -35.89 13.70
N ILE A 602 -11.37 -37.14 13.52
CA ILE A 602 -11.86 -38.30 14.28
C ILE A 602 -11.65 -38.09 15.79
N GLY A 603 -10.47 -37.63 16.19
CA GLY A 603 -10.14 -37.36 17.59
C GLY A 603 -10.97 -36.26 18.24
N LEU A 604 -11.65 -35.41 17.47
CA LEU A 604 -12.50 -34.32 17.96
C LEU A 604 -14.01 -34.65 17.92
N GLN A 605 -14.41 -35.79 17.36
CA GLN A 605 -15.83 -36.18 17.23
C GLN A 605 -16.54 -36.23 18.59
N TRP A 606 -15.85 -36.65 19.66
CA TRP A 606 -16.42 -36.72 21.00
C TRP A 606 -16.84 -35.33 21.52
N MET A 607 -16.12 -34.26 21.14
CA MET A 607 -16.46 -32.88 21.53
C MET A 607 -17.80 -32.48 20.92
N VAL A 608 -18.01 -32.79 19.63
CA VAL A 608 -19.27 -32.52 18.93
C VAL A 608 -20.42 -33.29 19.58
N ASN A 609 -20.22 -34.58 19.83
CA ASN A 609 -21.23 -35.42 20.47
C ASN A 609 -21.59 -34.90 21.88
N ASN A 610 -20.61 -34.51 22.68
CA ASN A 610 -20.82 -33.95 24.02
C ASN A 610 -21.64 -32.66 23.96
N VAL A 611 -21.27 -31.70 23.10
CA VAL A 611 -21.98 -30.43 22.97
C VAL A 611 -23.45 -30.63 22.56
N LEU A 612 -23.71 -31.54 21.62
CA LEU A 612 -25.08 -31.81 21.14
C LEU A 612 -25.98 -32.52 22.17
N THR A 613 -25.41 -33.06 23.26
CA THR A 613 -26.20 -33.66 24.35
C THR A 613 -26.73 -32.63 25.34
N GLY A 614 -26.10 -31.46 25.44
CA GLY A 614 -26.40 -30.42 26.43
C GLY A 614 -27.21 -29.24 25.88
N SER A 615 -27.18 -28.16 26.64
CA SER A 615 -27.63 -26.83 26.21
C SER A 615 -26.60 -26.20 25.27
N ILE A 616 -27.07 -25.45 24.28
CA ILE A 616 -26.22 -24.76 23.29
C ILE A 616 -26.37 -23.23 23.32
N THR A 617 -27.19 -22.68 24.23
CA THR A 617 -27.45 -21.24 24.32
C THR A 617 -26.46 -20.47 25.19
N ASP A 618 -25.60 -21.18 25.93
CA ASP A 618 -24.56 -20.62 26.80
C ASP A 618 -23.47 -19.83 26.06
N ASN A 619 -23.32 -20.06 24.75
CA ASN A 619 -22.38 -19.32 23.92
C ASN A 619 -22.95 -19.03 22.54
N GLN A 620 -22.98 -17.74 22.17
CA GLN A 620 -23.54 -17.29 20.89
C GLN A 620 -22.92 -18.00 19.67
N LYS A 621 -21.59 -18.16 19.63
CA LYS A 621 -20.91 -18.80 18.48
C LYS A 621 -21.24 -20.29 18.37
N LYS A 622 -21.34 -20.99 19.51
CA LYS A 622 -21.75 -22.40 19.58
C LYS A 622 -23.18 -22.52 19.03
N LYS A 623 -24.09 -21.72 19.58
CA LYS A 623 -25.50 -21.64 19.17
C LYS A 623 -25.64 -21.43 17.66
N ASP A 624 -24.98 -20.39 17.13
CA ASP A 624 -25.10 -20.00 15.73
C ASP A 624 -24.56 -21.08 14.79
N LEU A 625 -23.36 -21.61 15.05
CA LEU A 625 -22.76 -22.62 14.18
C LEU A 625 -23.58 -23.91 14.13
N ILE A 626 -24.10 -24.38 15.28
CA ILE A 626 -24.92 -25.59 15.32
C ILE A 626 -26.24 -25.36 14.58
N CYS A 627 -26.90 -24.20 14.78
CA CYS A 627 -28.13 -23.87 14.08
C CYS A 627 -27.92 -23.66 12.57
N ILE A 628 -26.78 -23.10 12.14
CA ILE A 628 -26.40 -22.98 10.72
C ILE A 628 -26.29 -24.38 10.09
N VAL A 629 -25.58 -25.31 10.73
CA VAL A 629 -25.46 -26.68 10.21
C VAL A 629 -26.82 -27.39 10.20
N SER A 630 -27.60 -27.26 11.26
CA SER A 630 -28.96 -27.82 11.31
C SER A 630 -29.84 -27.28 10.17
N ALA A 631 -29.84 -25.97 9.94
CA ALA A 631 -30.59 -25.34 8.85
C ALA A 631 -30.09 -25.81 7.47
N PHE A 632 -28.78 -25.81 7.24
CA PHE A 632 -28.16 -26.29 6.01
C PHE A 632 -28.60 -27.72 5.66
N LEU A 633 -28.62 -28.63 6.65
CA LEU A 633 -29.02 -30.02 6.45
C LEU A 633 -30.50 -30.22 6.12
N LYS A 634 -31.33 -29.20 6.25
CA LYS A 634 -32.76 -29.23 5.85
C LYS A 634 -33.01 -28.63 4.48
N GLU A 635 -32.04 -27.92 3.92
CA GLU A 635 -32.20 -27.31 2.61
C GLU A 635 -32.21 -28.39 1.52
N PRO A 636 -33.01 -28.21 0.45
CA PRO A 636 -33.00 -29.12 -0.68
C PRO A 636 -31.63 -29.13 -1.37
N SER A 637 -31.37 -30.15 -2.17
CA SER A 637 -30.19 -30.18 -3.04
C SER A 637 -30.29 -29.05 -4.07
N ILE A 638 -29.26 -28.20 -4.13
CA ILE A 638 -29.17 -27.08 -5.07
C ILE A 638 -27.92 -27.30 -5.93
N SER A 639 -28.10 -27.27 -7.24
CA SER A 639 -27.04 -27.54 -8.21
C SER A 639 -26.68 -26.34 -9.10
N ASP A 640 -27.46 -25.26 -9.07
CA ASP A 640 -27.17 -24.04 -9.81
C ASP A 640 -26.42 -23.01 -8.95
N GLU A 641 -25.53 -22.26 -9.60
CA GLU A 641 -24.62 -21.30 -8.94
C GLU A 641 -25.38 -20.19 -8.20
N LEU A 642 -26.44 -19.66 -8.80
CA LEU A 642 -27.27 -18.60 -8.21
C LEU A 642 -27.98 -19.09 -6.94
N GLY A 643 -28.54 -20.30 -6.96
CA GLY A 643 -29.17 -20.92 -5.80
C GLY A 643 -28.18 -21.16 -4.66
N ILE A 644 -26.94 -21.58 -4.97
CA ILE A 644 -25.88 -21.77 -3.97
C ILE A 644 -25.48 -20.43 -3.34
N GLU A 645 -25.34 -19.38 -4.15
CA GLU A 645 -25.06 -18.03 -3.66
C GLU A 645 -26.19 -17.49 -2.76
N GLN A 646 -27.45 -17.66 -3.18
CA GLN A 646 -28.62 -17.28 -2.38
C GLN A 646 -28.67 -18.03 -1.04
N LEU A 647 -28.37 -19.33 -1.05
CA LEU A 647 -28.27 -20.13 0.17
C LEU A 647 -27.14 -19.62 1.08
N ARG A 648 -25.96 -19.34 0.52
CA ARG A 648 -24.83 -18.77 1.27
C ARG A 648 -25.20 -17.46 1.94
N ASN A 649 -25.80 -16.52 1.20
CA ASN A 649 -26.21 -15.21 1.70
C ASN A 649 -27.23 -15.34 2.83
N ARG A 650 -28.21 -16.25 2.66
CA ARG A 650 -29.23 -16.56 3.67
C ARG A 650 -28.63 -17.13 4.95
N LEU A 651 -27.69 -18.07 4.89
CA LEU A 651 -27.05 -18.65 6.07
C LEU A 651 -25.96 -17.74 6.69
N SER A 652 -25.53 -16.69 5.99
CA SER A 652 -24.45 -15.83 6.45
C SER A 652 -24.93 -14.70 7.36
N TRP A 653 -26.07 -14.06 7.08
CA TRP A 653 -26.48 -12.84 7.80
C TRP A 653 -28.01 -12.71 7.86
N GLY A 654 -28.49 -11.77 8.69
CA GLY A 654 -29.92 -11.42 8.74
C GLY A 654 -30.80 -12.50 9.37
N PHE A 655 -30.24 -13.29 10.29
CA PHE A 655 -30.94 -14.33 11.03
C PHE A 655 -30.82 -14.12 12.53
N ASP A 656 -31.76 -14.70 13.26
CA ASP A 656 -31.66 -14.99 14.69
C ASP A 656 -31.83 -16.50 14.92
N VAL A 657 -31.49 -16.95 16.13
CA VAL A 657 -31.83 -18.29 16.60
C VAL A 657 -33.12 -18.21 17.41
N GLU A 658 -34.16 -18.86 16.90
CA GLU A 658 -35.49 -18.90 17.50
C GLU A 658 -35.64 -20.09 18.45
N HIS A 659 -36.33 -19.86 19.58
CA HIS A 659 -36.82 -20.89 20.48
C HIS A 659 -38.23 -21.33 20.05
N ILE A 660 -38.37 -22.55 19.57
CA ILE A 660 -39.64 -23.03 19.01
C ILE A 660 -40.75 -23.07 20.09
N HIS A 661 -40.44 -23.62 21.26
CA HIS A 661 -41.24 -23.51 22.49
C HIS A 661 -40.82 -22.27 23.29
N ALA A 662 -41.77 -21.40 23.66
CA ALA A 662 -41.49 -20.20 24.46
C ALA A 662 -41.53 -20.49 25.97
N THR A 663 -40.82 -19.71 26.80
CA THR A 663 -40.97 -19.77 28.28
C THR A 663 -42.36 -19.36 28.76
N GLY A 664 -43.08 -18.54 27.97
CA GLY A 664 -44.41 -18.05 28.29
C GLY A 664 -45.55 -19.04 28.00
N ASP A 665 -45.26 -20.23 27.45
CA ASP A 665 -46.29 -21.20 27.06
C ASP A 665 -47.04 -21.84 28.25
N GLY A 666 -46.57 -21.67 29.49
CA GLY A 666 -47.30 -21.84 30.76
C GLY A 666 -47.91 -23.21 31.09
N ALA A 667 -48.12 -24.07 30.10
CA ALA A 667 -48.87 -25.33 30.19
C ALA A 667 -47.96 -26.57 30.28
N VAL A 668 -46.69 -26.46 29.88
CA VAL A 668 -45.74 -27.59 29.83
C VAL A 668 -44.39 -27.21 30.41
N GLU A 669 -44.01 -27.83 31.52
CA GLU A 669 -42.69 -27.65 32.13
C GLU A 669 -41.64 -28.48 31.38
N VAL A 670 -40.78 -27.79 30.63
CA VAL A 670 -39.63 -28.38 29.92
C VAL A 670 -38.38 -28.11 30.73
N ASP A 671 -37.57 -29.14 30.99
CA ASP A 671 -36.27 -28.98 31.65
C ASP A 671 -35.39 -27.98 30.90
N TRP A 672 -34.61 -27.21 31.66
CA TRP A 672 -33.77 -26.13 31.13
C TRP A 672 -32.78 -26.61 30.07
N ILE A 673 -32.18 -27.79 30.24
CA ILE A 673 -31.22 -28.35 29.26
C ILE A 673 -31.93 -28.65 27.95
N LEU A 674 -33.10 -29.30 28.01
CA LEU A 674 -33.89 -29.66 26.83
C LEU A 674 -34.44 -28.42 26.12
N GLN A 675 -34.92 -27.42 26.87
CA GLN A 675 -35.42 -26.16 26.33
C GLN A 675 -34.35 -25.38 25.56
N ASN A 676 -33.10 -25.47 25.98
CA ASN A 676 -31.95 -24.79 25.38
C ASN A 676 -31.10 -25.71 24.48
N SER A 677 -31.62 -26.89 24.13
CA SER A 677 -30.96 -27.83 23.23
C SER A 677 -31.29 -27.55 21.76
N ILE A 678 -30.50 -28.11 20.84
CA ILE A 678 -30.79 -28.02 19.39
C ILE A 678 -32.18 -28.53 19.02
N GLY A 679 -32.78 -29.41 19.83
CA GLY A 679 -34.15 -29.89 19.61
C GLY A 679 -35.18 -28.77 19.59
N ASN A 680 -35.00 -27.71 20.38
CA ASN A 680 -35.92 -26.58 20.50
C ASN A 680 -35.44 -25.31 19.78
N LEU A 681 -34.31 -25.36 19.07
CA LEU A 681 -33.70 -24.19 18.43
C LEU A 681 -33.65 -24.36 16.91
N MET A 682 -33.84 -23.26 16.19
CA MET A 682 -33.67 -23.22 14.73
C MET A 682 -33.28 -21.82 14.24
N LEU A 683 -32.74 -21.72 13.03
CA LEU A 683 -32.58 -20.42 12.37
C LEU A 683 -33.92 -19.86 11.91
N LEU A 684 -34.08 -18.55 12.09
CA LEU A 684 -35.22 -17.81 11.60
C LEU A 684 -34.78 -16.41 11.17
N GLU A 685 -35.51 -15.78 10.26
CA GLU A 685 -35.27 -14.39 9.89
C GLU A 685 -35.53 -13.46 11.07
N TYR A 686 -34.63 -12.50 11.24
CA TYR A 686 -34.68 -11.52 12.33
C TYR A 686 -36.04 -10.82 12.45
N ASP A 687 -36.63 -10.38 11.33
CA ASP A 687 -37.92 -9.68 11.34
C ASP A 687 -39.08 -10.60 11.74
N ILE A 688 -39.04 -11.86 11.30
CA ILE A 688 -40.05 -12.85 11.68
C ILE A 688 -39.92 -13.14 13.17
N ASN A 689 -38.69 -13.40 13.64
CA ASN A 689 -38.39 -13.71 15.04
C ASN A 689 -38.86 -12.61 15.99
N ARG A 690 -38.56 -11.34 15.67
CA ARG A 690 -39.01 -10.19 16.46
C ARG A 690 -40.52 -9.99 16.48
N SER A 691 -41.21 -10.44 15.43
CA SER A 691 -42.68 -10.35 15.36
C SER A 691 -43.38 -11.44 16.17
N ILE A 692 -42.74 -12.60 16.36
CA ILE A 692 -43.32 -13.71 17.12
C ILE A 692 -42.99 -13.66 18.61
N LYS A 693 -41.76 -13.33 19.00
CA LYS A 693 -41.31 -13.27 20.41
C LYS A 693 -41.73 -14.55 21.18
N ASP A 694 -42.26 -14.39 22.38
CA ASP A 694 -42.68 -15.48 23.27
C ASP A 694 -44.11 -15.98 23.01
N LYS A 695 -44.64 -15.79 21.80
CA LYS A 695 -45.98 -16.28 21.46
C LYS A 695 -46.06 -17.81 21.52
N PRO A 696 -47.27 -18.37 21.73
CA PRO A 696 -47.44 -19.81 21.69
C PRO A 696 -47.12 -20.44 20.34
N PHE A 697 -46.71 -21.71 20.37
CA PHE A 697 -46.33 -22.46 19.17
C PHE A 697 -47.38 -22.37 18.04
N GLU A 698 -48.68 -22.49 18.37
CA GLU A 698 -49.78 -22.41 17.41
C GLU A 698 -49.84 -21.07 16.65
N GLU A 699 -49.43 -19.97 17.30
CA GLU A 699 -49.31 -18.66 16.67
C GLU A 699 -48.03 -18.54 15.84
N LYS A 700 -46.91 -19.06 16.37
CA LYS A 700 -45.59 -19.05 15.70
C LYS A 700 -45.64 -19.76 14.35
N VAL A 701 -46.31 -20.92 14.28
CA VAL A 701 -46.48 -21.73 13.07
C VAL A 701 -47.05 -20.93 11.88
N LYS A 702 -47.98 -20.00 12.12
CA LYS A 702 -48.57 -19.15 11.06
C LYS A 702 -47.52 -18.27 10.37
N ARG A 703 -46.48 -17.87 11.11
CA ARG A 703 -45.37 -17.05 10.61
C ARG A 703 -44.26 -17.91 10.04
N TYR A 704 -44.00 -19.08 10.61
CA TYR A 704 -43.01 -20.04 10.08
C TYR A 704 -43.27 -20.44 8.62
N ARG A 705 -44.54 -20.55 8.19
CA ARG A 705 -44.88 -20.82 6.77
C ARG A 705 -44.34 -19.77 5.79
N LYS A 706 -44.07 -18.56 6.26
CA LYS A 706 -43.54 -17.46 5.45
C LYS A 706 -42.00 -17.41 5.47
N SER A 707 -41.36 -18.27 6.26
CA SER A 707 -39.91 -18.29 6.37
C SER A 707 -39.28 -18.82 5.10
N LYS A 708 -38.13 -18.25 4.74
CA LYS A 708 -37.24 -18.74 3.71
C LYS A 708 -36.41 -19.95 4.16
N TYR A 709 -36.41 -20.32 5.44
CA TYR A 709 -35.65 -21.48 5.92
C TYR A 709 -36.48 -22.75 5.85
N ALA A 710 -35.94 -23.79 5.21
CA ALA A 710 -36.62 -25.08 5.09
C ALA A 710 -36.96 -25.69 6.46
N VAL A 711 -36.07 -25.53 7.46
CA VAL A 711 -36.32 -26.00 8.83
C VAL A 711 -37.55 -25.35 9.47
N ALA A 712 -37.76 -24.04 9.27
CA ALA A 712 -38.93 -23.35 9.81
C ALA A 712 -40.22 -23.77 9.08
N GLN A 713 -40.16 -23.96 7.76
CA GLN A 713 -41.28 -24.47 6.98
C GLN A 713 -41.70 -25.88 7.45
N GLN A 714 -40.75 -26.77 7.71
CA GLN A 714 -41.01 -28.10 8.29
C GLN A 714 -41.66 -28.00 9.67
N MET A 715 -41.21 -27.06 10.51
CA MET A 715 -41.83 -26.83 11.83
C MET A 715 -43.27 -26.29 11.73
N ALA A 716 -43.62 -25.64 10.61
CA ALA A 716 -44.97 -25.13 10.39
C ALA A 716 -46.03 -26.21 10.08
N GLU A 717 -45.59 -27.45 9.85
CA GLU A 717 -46.46 -28.61 9.59
C GLU A 717 -46.79 -29.39 10.88
N MET A 718 -46.08 -29.11 11.98
CA MET A 718 -46.27 -29.78 13.25
C MET A 718 -47.53 -29.25 13.97
N LYS A 719 -48.27 -30.16 14.63
CA LYS A 719 -49.52 -29.83 15.34
C LYS A 719 -49.30 -29.28 16.74
N CYS A 720 -48.31 -29.80 17.44
CA CYS A 720 -47.94 -29.43 18.80
C CYS A 720 -46.41 -29.47 18.94
N TRP A 721 -45.90 -28.82 19.98
CA TRP A 721 -44.47 -28.77 20.23
C TRP A 721 -44.17 -28.88 21.72
N GLU A 722 -44.21 -30.12 22.22
CA GLU A 722 -44.05 -30.42 23.65
C GLU A 722 -42.74 -31.18 23.90
N LYS A 723 -42.51 -31.57 25.16
CA LYS A 723 -41.30 -32.27 25.61
C LYS A 723 -40.92 -33.47 24.73
N GLN A 724 -41.90 -34.26 24.28
CA GLN A 724 -41.64 -35.45 23.47
C GLN A 724 -41.13 -35.09 22.06
N GLN A 725 -41.70 -34.06 21.41
CA GLN A 725 -41.27 -33.59 20.09
C GLN A 725 -39.89 -32.94 20.18
N ILE A 726 -39.63 -32.15 21.23
CA ILE A 726 -38.31 -31.54 21.46
C ILE A 726 -37.23 -32.63 21.63
N GLN A 727 -37.49 -33.66 22.43
CA GLN A 727 -36.57 -34.77 22.62
C GLN A 727 -36.36 -35.57 21.33
N GLY A 728 -37.43 -35.86 20.59
CA GLY A 728 -37.35 -36.55 19.31
C GLY A 728 -36.54 -35.79 18.26
N ARG A 729 -36.78 -34.47 18.15
CA ARG A 729 -35.99 -33.61 17.25
C ARG A 729 -34.54 -33.51 17.71
N LYS A 730 -34.27 -33.39 19.02
CA LYS A 730 -32.90 -33.35 19.56
C LYS A 730 -32.08 -34.55 19.10
N GLU A 731 -32.60 -35.78 19.22
CA GLU A 731 -31.88 -36.99 18.80
C GLU A 731 -31.71 -37.05 17.27
N SER A 732 -32.72 -36.62 16.51
CA SER A 732 -32.66 -36.55 15.05
C SER A 732 -31.61 -35.56 14.55
N GLU A 733 -31.61 -34.33 15.08
CA GLU A 733 -30.64 -33.28 14.75
C GLU A 733 -29.22 -33.68 15.18
N LYS A 734 -29.08 -34.27 16.37
CA LYS A 734 -27.79 -34.79 16.85
C LYS A 734 -27.22 -35.83 15.88
N LYS A 735 -28.03 -36.80 15.45
CA LYS A 735 -27.62 -37.81 14.47
C LYS A 735 -27.25 -37.19 13.12
N ALA A 736 -28.06 -36.25 12.63
CA ALA A 736 -27.81 -35.58 11.36
C ALA A 736 -26.49 -34.78 11.37
N ILE A 737 -26.25 -33.99 12.42
CA ILE A 737 -25.04 -33.18 12.58
C ILE A 737 -23.80 -34.06 12.76
N LEU A 738 -23.90 -35.17 13.51
CA LEU A 738 -22.80 -36.13 13.64
C LEU A 738 -22.49 -36.83 12.32
N ASN A 739 -23.50 -37.20 11.54
CA ASN A 739 -23.30 -37.78 10.21
C ASN A 739 -22.59 -36.78 9.28
N PHE A 740 -23.05 -35.53 9.25
CA PHE A 740 -22.41 -34.44 8.52
C PHE A 740 -20.96 -34.22 8.95
N TYR A 741 -20.68 -34.30 10.25
CA TYR A 741 -19.33 -34.18 10.78
C TYR A 741 -18.41 -35.32 10.32
N ASN A 742 -18.95 -36.54 10.26
CA ASN A 742 -18.18 -37.74 9.95
C ASN A 742 -17.97 -37.96 8.44
N GLN A 743 -18.78 -37.36 7.58
CA GLN A 743 -18.56 -37.37 6.13
C GLN A 743 -17.13 -36.93 5.79
N THR A 744 -16.49 -37.69 4.91
CA THR A 744 -15.16 -37.43 4.34
C THR A 744 -15.30 -36.50 3.16
#